data_AF-A0A940PJ99-F1
#
_entry.id   AF-A0A940PJ99-F1
#
_cell.length_a   1.000
_cell.length_b   1.000
_cell.length_c   1.000
_cell.angle_alpha   90.00
_cell.angle_beta   90.00
_cell.angle_gamma   90.00
#
_symmetry.space_group_name_H-M   'P 1'
#
loop_
_entity.id
_entity.type
_entity.pdbx_description
1 polymer ?
#
loop_
_entity_poly.entity_id
_entity_poly.type
_entity_poly.pdbx_seq_one_letter_code
_entity_poly.pdbx_strand_id
1 'polypeptide(L)'
;MKPKRKRTKTSILYLATALIFGSAVPAFAADGGTPPAVSSAEISMGTAPVLGKVDIGGSHYFELKNVTMLPEQGSKTVTFTVTVHNGGSSDLLFIDYWVRLKTKSGNQISVRVLPQDKDKNRITPKSSQDISFYASVNGTTELNDLIFEFIKWDFSQTDFERKIGEVAVPANYSIVTAAGEAHTIQITGNPVKTTIKKVLLSKNEKNYTPTIVLNMENVGTRSVVVPGYQYLLRSSEGYMYPLDAKGIKDLSINPQVNEEIELSGSVPVSVKLEGWQLVIVQNAADVKLNLPIAYYALPDVSKSESVDTGKEYNFSNKEGTYTAQLNTVQRLPWEDQDILTAGFTLANKGPESLPIPAMTGYFMLDNAVKVEARLIKTDKVIGLAPNASAQFQFIGKIPYTYEFGEVKLVLQEKSSSSESQNGGPTQASALLEFVHRAELMNITYNNIGQTYNVKSVGRSSSFKVREVRTYTGETTNTFAAIIEVKNLEKRFSDMTQLVAHFKTVDGTMYPATVSEIKNKVSPGGAALLMLSSKVPKTFPITGTHIMIGEAVTEDKLTEIGKKPDAYVNATAFWLPQESHTVQDRLKDIDLAPYTLSLGNIHTKIDGAGLTLKFDYELAKDMLLVTNMENRKLIVELEDDGGKVKLTKEFAFEPSTGVGSQASEVAGDKLLLGKHKDLEMKLGDSEIIYLVRFLSGYKLHIYESFDGQKKLLASKHIQWFETVE
;
A
#
# COMPACT_ATOMS: atom_id res chain seq x y z
N MET A 1 -45.86 -23.90 -88.65
CA MET A 1 -45.27 -24.40 -87.38
C MET A 1 -44.80 -23.22 -86.52
N LYS A 2 -44.97 -23.28 -85.20
CA LYS A 2 -44.35 -22.42 -84.15
C LYS A 2 -42.80 -22.48 -84.20
N PRO A 3 -42.01 -21.63 -83.48
CA PRO A 3 -42.32 -20.34 -82.81
C PRO A 3 -41.23 -19.19 -82.91
N LYS A 4 -41.73 -17.99 -82.54
CA LYS A 4 -41.22 -16.66 -82.05
C LYS A 4 -39.77 -16.37 -81.56
N ARG A 5 -39.23 -15.20 -82.03
CA ARG A 5 -38.80 -13.89 -81.37
C ARG A 5 -37.66 -13.91 -80.31
N LYS A 6 -36.80 -12.89 -80.08
CA LYS A 6 -36.71 -11.45 -80.42
C LYS A 6 -35.27 -10.91 -80.18
N ARG A 7 -35.03 -9.68 -80.67
CA ARG A 7 -33.79 -8.90 -80.90
C ARG A 7 -32.94 -8.48 -79.68
N THR A 8 -31.65 -8.27 -79.92
CA THR A 8 -30.74 -7.32 -79.22
C THR A 8 -30.03 -6.43 -80.23
N LYS A 9 -29.82 -5.16 -79.90
CA LYS A 9 -29.02 -4.19 -80.65
C LYS A 9 -27.89 -3.68 -79.75
N THR A 10 -26.74 -3.47 -80.36
CA THR A 10 -25.46 -3.13 -79.74
C THR A 10 -24.90 -1.86 -80.39
N SER A 11 -24.13 -1.12 -79.57
CA SER A 11 -22.91 -0.36 -79.92
C SER A 11 -22.99 1.12 -80.30
N ILE A 12 -21.87 1.80 -79.92
CA ILE A 12 -21.41 3.21 -80.13
C ILE A 12 -21.59 4.05 -78.84
N LEU A 13 -20.60 4.71 -78.20
CA LEU A 13 -19.19 5.06 -78.47
C LEU A 13 -18.48 5.36 -77.10
N TYR A 14 -17.15 5.26 -77.04
CA TYR A 14 -16.29 5.52 -75.87
C TYR A 14 -15.86 7.00 -75.72
N LEU A 15 -15.95 7.56 -74.51
CA LEU A 15 -14.94 8.49 -73.94
C LEU A 15 -15.00 8.50 -72.40
N ALA A 16 -13.97 7.90 -71.80
CA ALA A 16 -13.43 8.05 -70.43
C ALA A 16 -14.33 8.49 -69.26
N THR A 17 -14.91 7.51 -68.57
CA THR A 17 -15.16 7.53 -67.12
C THR A 17 -14.65 6.22 -66.54
N ALA A 18 -13.49 6.25 -65.86
CA ALA A 18 -13.03 5.13 -65.05
C ALA A 18 -13.72 5.23 -63.67
N LEU A 19 -14.72 4.37 -63.46
CA LEU A 19 -15.09 3.91 -62.13
C LEU A 19 -13.86 3.25 -61.50
N ILE A 20 -13.50 3.67 -60.29
CA ILE A 20 -13.02 2.73 -59.28
C ILE A 20 -13.96 2.87 -58.10
N PHE A 21 -14.67 1.78 -57.83
CA PHE A 21 -15.33 1.50 -56.57
C PHE A 21 -14.35 1.77 -55.42
N GLY A 22 -14.62 2.79 -54.62
CA GLY A 22 -13.95 2.98 -53.35
C GLY A 22 -14.32 1.84 -52.42
N SER A 23 -13.48 0.81 -52.37
CA SER A 23 -13.42 -0.12 -51.25
C SER A 23 -13.20 0.71 -49.99
N ALA A 24 -14.19 0.72 -49.09
CA ALA A 24 -13.99 1.15 -47.72
C ALA A 24 -12.94 0.22 -47.11
N VAL A 25 -11.71 0.73 -47.00
CA VAL A 25 -10.66 0.09 -46.20
C VAL A 25 -11.06 0.35 -44.74
N PRO A 26 -11.14 -0.68 -43.87
CA PRO A 26 -11.28 -0.44 -42.44
C PRO A 26 -10.04 0.35 -42.00
N ALA A 27 -10.27 1.50 -41.35
CA ALA A 27 -9.20 2.25 -40.74
C ALA A 27 -8.58 1.38 -39.63
N PHE A 28 -7.38 0.86 -39.89
CA PHE A 28 -6.55 0.27 -38.85
C PHE A 28 -6.17 1.36 -37.83
N ALA A 29 -6.22 0.99 -36.55
CA ALA A 29 -5.67 1.76 -35.46
C ALA A 29 -4.19 2.04 -35.75
N ALA A 30 -3.86 3.31 -35.94
CA ALA A 30 -2.47 3.75 -36.07
C ALA A 30 -1.87 3.85 -34.66
N ASP A 31 -0.93 2.94 -34.41
CA ASP A 31 0.08 3.00 -33.37
C ASP A 31 1.06 4.16 -33.64
N GLY A 32 1.59 4.79 -32.59
CA GLY A 32 2.72 5.72 -32.71
C GLY A 32 2.46 7.24 -32.56
N GLY A 33 1.38 7.66 -31.91
CA GLY A 33 1.26 9.04 -31.42
C GLY A 33 1.94 9.20 -30.06
N THR A 34 2.90 10.11 -29.93
CA THR A 34 3.46 10.53 -28.63
C THR A 34 2.31 10.78 -27.64
N PRO A 35 2.36 10.21 -26.42
CA PRO A 35 1.31 10.46 -25.44
C PRO A 35 1.20 11.97 -25.23
N PRO A 36 -0.01 12.54 -25.26
CA PRO A 36 -0.18 13.94 -24.94
C PRO A 36 0.40 14.18 -23.54
N ALA A 37 1.05 15.34 -23.37
CA ALA A 37 1.51 15.79 -22.06
C ALA A 37 0.38 15.58 -21.04
N VAL A 38 0.71 14.98 -19.90
CA VAL A 38 -0.22 14.61 -18.82
C VAL A 38 -1.02 15.85 -18.42
N SER A 39 -2.19 16.03 -19.03
CA SER A 39 -3.19 16.97 -18.55
C SER A 39 -3.71 16.42 -17.25
N SER A 40 -3.80 17.26 -16.22
CA SER A 40 -4.52 16.98 -14.97
C SER A 40 -5.79 16.19 -15.28
N ALA A 41 -5.88 14.95 -14.79
CA ALA A 41 -7.01 14.07 -15.09
C ALA A 41 -8.31 14.78 -14.71
N GLU A 42 -9.26 14.88 -15.66
CA GLU A 42 -10.58 15.45 -15.38
C GLU A 42 -11.23 14.67 -14.23
N ILE A 43 -11.79 15.41 -13.27
CA ILE A 43 -12.44 14.87 -12.09
C ILE A 43 -13.86 14.46 -12.48
N SER A 44 -14.20 13.19 -12.28
CA SER A 44 -15.56 12.68 -12.49
C SER A 44 -16.36 12.71 -11.20
N MET A 45 -17.58 13.23 -11.26
CA MET A 45 -18.52 13.25 -10.14
C MET A 45 -19.57 12.11 -10.21
N GLY A 46 -19.44 11.19 -11.18
CA GLY A 46 -20.38 10.09 -11.40
C GLY A 46 -21.76 10.53 -11.90
N THR A 47 -22.71 9.58 -11.96
CA THR A 47 -24.11 9.82 -12.35
C THR A 47 -25.05 9.40 -11.22
N ALA A 48 -25.36 10.32 -10.30
CA ALA A 48 -26.30 10.11 -9.19
C ALA A 48 -27.67 10.75 -9.49
N PRO A 49 -28.76 10.30 -8.82
CA PRO A 49 -30.09 10.88 -8.99
C PRO A 49 -30.13 12.37 -8.62
N VAL A 50 -30.94 13.12 -9.38
CA VAL A 50 -31.24 14.53 -9.12
C VAL A 50 -31.88 14.64 -7.74
N LEU A 51 -31.23 15.39 -6.85
CA LEU A 51 -31.69 15.65 -5.50
C LEU A 51 -32.85 16.64 -5.48
N GLY A 52 -32.85 17.62 -6.38
CA GLY A 52 -33.91 18.60 -6.51
C GLY A 52 -33.70 19.56 -7.67
N LYS A 53 -34.78 20.26 -8.02
CA LYS A 53 -34.83 21.23 -9.10
C LYS A 53 -35.21 22.61 -8.55
N VAL A 54 -34.57 23.66 -9.06
CA VAL A 54 -34.92 25.06 -8.77
C VAL A 54 -35.20 25.78 -10.08
N ASP A 55 -36.45 26.22 -10.28
CA ASP A 55 -36.83 27.01 -11.46
C ASP A 55 -36.34 28.47 -11.32
N ILE A 56 -35.69 28.99 -12.36
CA ILE A 56 -35.13 30.37 -12.34
C ILE A 56 -35.86 31.32 -13.33
N GLY A 57 -36.99 30.86 -13.90
CA GLY A 57 -37.85 31.59 -14.84
C GLY A 57 -37.49 31.36 -16.32
N GLY A 58 -38.38 31.70 -17.25
CA GLY A 58 -38.08 31.71 -18.69
C GLY A 58 -37.70 30.35 -19.32
N SER A 59 -38.18 29.24 -18.77
CA SER A 59 -37.80 27.86 -19.14
C SER A 59 -36.39 27.44 -18.72
N HIS A 60 -35.70 28.25 -17.90
CA HIS A 60 -34.41 27.91 -17.30
C HIS A 60 -34.59 27.29 -15.91
N TYR A 61 -33.71 26.38 -15.54
CA TYR A 61 -33.71 25.79 -14.20
C TYR A 61 -32.35 25.21 -13.81
N PHE A 62 -32.16 25.01 -12.52
CA PHE A 62 -31.02 24.31 -11.95
C PHE A 62 -31.44 22.93 -11.43
N GLU A 63 -30.61 21.93 -11.66
CA GLU A 63 -30.71 20.62 -11.00
C GLU A 63 -29.51 20.41 -10.10
N LEU A 64 -29.77 20.02 -8.86
CA LEU A 64 -28.75 19.62 -7.91
C LEU A 64 -28.61 18.10 -7.95
N LYS A 65 -27.40 17.58 -8.18
CA LYS A 65 -27.10 16.14 -8.23
C LYS A 65 -25.72 15.84 -7.64
N ASN A 66 -25.37 14.56 -7.55
CA ASN A 66 -24.06 14.08 -7.08
C ASN A 66 -23.62 14.65 -5.73
N VAL A 67 -24.56 14.80 -4.78
CA VAL A 67 -24.25 15.34 -3.45
C VAL A 67 -23.56 14.24 -2.64
N THR A 68 -22.29 14.41 -2.32
CA THR A 68 -21.51 13.42 -1.58
C THR A 68 -20.80 14.04 -0.39
N MET A 69 -20.39 13.22 0.58
CA MET A 69 -19.62 13.64 1.74
C MET A 69 -18.57 12.59 2.07
N LEU A 70 -17.32 13.02 2.11
CA LEU A 70 -16.17 12.19 2.47
C LEU A 70 -15.58 12.68 3.81
N PRO A 71 -15.40 11.82 4.82
CA PRO A 71 -14.73 12.20 6.05
C PRO A 71 -13.23 12.38 5.82
N GLU A 72 -12.67 13.43 6.42
CA GLU A 72 -11.24 13.75 6.46
C GLU A 72 -10.82 13.95 7.93
N GLN A 73 -9.51 14.10 8.19
CA GLN A 73 -9.01 14.26 9.56
C GLN A 73 -9.57 15.55 10.19
N GLY A 74 -10.59 15.41 11.06
CA GLY A 74 -11.22 16.52 11.79
C GLY A 74 -12.29 17.32 11.01
N SER A 75 -12.55 17.00 9.74
CA SER A 75 -13.55 17.67 8.91
C SER A 75 -14.23 16.69 7.94
N LYS A 76 -15.24 17.13 7.20
CA LYS A 76 -15.79 16.36 6.08
C LYS A 76 -15.83 17.24 4.83
N THR A 77 -15.49 16.67 3.68
CA THR A 77 -15.57 17.35 2.39
C THR A 77 -16.89 17.00 1.71
N VAL A 78 -17.70 18.02 1.44
CA VAL A 78 -18.94 17.92 0.68
C VAL A 78 -18.65 18.27 -0.77
N THR A 79 -19.15 17.46 -1.70
CA THR A 79 -19.07 17.75 -3.13
C THR A 79 -20.43 17.60 -3.78
N PHE A 80 -20.71 18.38 -4.82
CA PHE A 80 -22.00 18.37 -5.51
C PHE A 80 -21.89 18.96 -6.90
N THR A 81 -22.86 18.65 -7.76
CA THR A 81 -22.95 19.19 -9.13
C THR A 81 -24.26 19.94 -9.30
N VAL A 82 -24.17 21.13 -9.88
CA VAL A 82 -25.31 21.91 -10.36
C VAL A 82 -25.33 21.81 -11.88
N THR A 83 -26.39 21.21 -12.43
CA THR A 83 -26.66 21.27 -13.87
C THR A 83 -27.49 22.50 -14.16
N VAL A 84 -26.95 23.40 -14.98
CA VAL A 84 -27.62 24.61 -15.43
C VAL A 84 -28.30 24.33 -16.77
N HIS A 85 -29.63 24.39 -16.81
CA HIS A 85 -30.42 24.16 -18.03
C HIS A 85 -30.89 25.49 -18.61
N ASN A 86 -30.47 25.77 -19.85
CA ASN A 86 -30.90 26.95 -20.59
C ASN A 86 -31.96 26.57 -21.63
N GLY A 87 -33.24 26.65 -21.27
CA GLY A 87 -34.35 26.44 -22.20
C GLY A 87 -34.70 27.63 -23.11
N GLY A 88 -33.99 28.75 -23.00
CA GLY A 88 -34.27 29.99 -23.73
C GLY A 88 -33.64 30.07 -25.12
N SER A 89 -33.73 31.25 -25.72
CA SER A 89 -33.16 31.57 -27.05
C SER A 89 -31.87 32.41 -26.99
N SER A 90 -31.45 32.88 -25.81
CA SER A 90 -30.22 33.63 -25.56
C SER A 90 -29.31 32.88 -24.60
N ASP A 91 -28.03 33.28 -24.54
CA ASP A 91 -27.11 32.74 -23.54
C ASP A 91 -27.60 33.04 -22.12
N LEU A 92 -27.34 32.10 -21.21
CA LEU A 92 -27.53 32.26 -19.79
C LEU A 92 -26.16 32.38 -19.13
N LEU A 93 -25.95 33.47 -18.38
CA LEU A 93 -24.70 33.69 -17.66
C LEU A 93 -24.83 33.17 -16.23
N PHE A 94 -24.06 32.14 -15.88
CA PHE A 94 -24.11 31.56 -14.53
C PHE A 94 -23.51 32.49 -13.47
N ILE A 95 -22.65 33.43 -13.86
CA ILE A 95 -22.07 34.42 -12.94
C ILE A 95 -23.13 35.31 -12.26
N ASP A 96 -24.33 35.43 -12.84
CA ASP A 96 -25.47 36.14 -12.25
C ASP A 96 -26.12 35.35 -11.09
N TYR A 97 -25.68 34.11 -10.87
CA TYR A 97 -26.24 33.16 -9.91
C TYR A 97 -25.15 32.61 -9.00
N TRP A 98 -25.56 32.15 -7.82
CA TRP A 98 -24.66 31.45 -6.92
C TRP A 98 -25.41 30.41 -6.08
N VAL A 99 -24.66 29.43 -5.59
CA VAL A 99 -25.15 28.40 -4.67
C VAL A 99 -24.48 28.57 -3.32
N ARG A 100 -25.26 28.58 -2.24
CA ARG A 100 -24.79 28.59 -0.86
C ARG A 100 -25.10 27.25 -0.23
N LEU A 101 -24.16 26.76 0.57
CA LEU A 101 -24.42 25.63 1.44
C LEU A 101 -24.73 26.18 2.84
N LYS A 102 -25.79 25.70 3.48
CA LYS A 102 -26.11 26.02 4.87
C LYS A 102 -26.53 24.78 5.63
N THR A 103 -26.31 24.76 6.94
CA THR A 103 -26.89 23.72 7.80
C THR A 103 -28.34 24.05 8.13
N LYS A 104 -29.13 23.05 8.51
CA LYS A 104 -30.48 23.23 9.08
C LYS A 104 -30.50 24.09 10.34
N SER A 105 -29.37 24.19 11.05
CA SER A 105 -29.17 25.10 12.18
C SER A 105 -28.87 26.55 11.79
N GLY A 106 -28.73 26.85 10.48
CA GLY A 106 -28.56 28.21 9.96
C GLY A 106 -27.11 28.64 9.69
N ASN A 107 -26.11 27.78 9.94
CA ASN A 107 -24.72 28.11 9.68
C ASN A 107 -24.45 28.10 8.17
N GLN A 108 -23.96 29.21 7.62
CA GLN A 108 -23.53 29.29 6.22
C GLN A 108 -22.13 28.68 6.04
N ILE A 109 -21.95 27.95 4.96
CA ILE A 109 -20.73 27.25 4.57
C ILE A 109 -20.28 27.77 3.20
N SER A 110 -19.02 28.18 3.11
CA SER A 110 -18.43 28.64 1.86
C SER A 110 -18.24 27.48 0.89
N VAL A 111 -18.74 27.64 -0.33
CA VAL A 111 -18.56 26.69 -1.44
C VAL A 111 -17.54 27.22 -2.44
N ARG A 112 -16.84 26.32 -3.13
CA ARG A 112 -15.87 26.64 -4.18
C ARG A 112 -16.17 25.80 -5.42
N VAL A 113 -15.95 26.36 -6.60
CA VAL A 113 -16.06 25.64 -7.88
C VAL A 113 -14.82 24.76 -8.05
N LEU A 114 -14.98 23.55 -8.60
CA LEU A 114 -13.83 22.70 -8.95
C LEU A 114 -13.00 23.38 -10.06
N PRO A 115 -11.66 23.24 -10.06
CA PRO A 115 -10.78 23.96 -10.99
C PRO A 115 -11.14 23.81 -12.47
N GLN A 116 -11.58 22.63 -12.88
CA GLN A 116 -11.99 22.32 -14.27
C GLN A 116 -13.26 23.07 -14.72
N ASP A 117 -14.08 23.53 -13.77
CA ASP A 117 -15.37 24.16 -14.04
C ASP A 117 -15.34 25.69 -13.84
N LYS A 118 -14.20 26.25 -13.43
CA LYS A 118 -14.07 27.68 -13.06
C LYS A 118 -14.45 28.66 -14.18
N ASP A 119 -14.25 28.24 -15.43
CA ASP A 119 -14.50 29.07 -16.62
C ASP A 119 -15.89 28.80 -17.24
N LYS A 120 -16.68 27.88 -16.65
CA LYS A 120 -18.03 27.51 -17.13
C LYS A 120 -19.07 28.53 -16.69
N ASN A 121 -19.08 29.69 -17.35
CA ASN A 121 -19.96 30.81 -17.01
C ASN A 121 -21.02 31.15 -18.06
N ARG A 122 -20.95 30.60 -19.27
CA ARG A 122 -21.86 30.91 -20.38
C ARG A 122 -22.50 29.63 -20.91
N ILE A 123 -23.80 29.49 -20.67
CA ILE A 123 -24.60 28.34 -21.11
C ILE A 123 -25.40 28.75 -22.34
N THR A 124 -25.10 28.13 -23.48
CA THR A 124 -25.74 28.45 -24.77
C THR A 124 -27.24 28.12 -24.79
N PRO A 125 -28.03 28.73 -25.69
CA PRO A 125 -29.45 28.42 -25.85
C PRO A 125 -29.70 26.92 -26.05
N LYS A 126 -30.76 26.40 -25.44
CA LYS A 126 -31.21 25.00 -25.55
C LYS A 126 -30.14 23.97 -25.18
N SER A 127 -29.25 24.33 -24.26
CA SER A 127 -28.18 23.46 -23.79
C SER A 127 -28.11 23.43 -22.27
N SER A 128 -27.35 22.48 -21.76
CA SER A 128 -27.13 22.32 -20.32
C SER A 128 -25.65 22.15 -20.03
N GLN A 129 -25.24 22.62 -18.85
CA GLN A 129 -23.84 22.54 -18.43
C GLN A 129 -23.73 22.15 -16.96
N ASP A 130 -22.86 21.18 -16.67
CA ASP A 130 -22.53 20.76 -15.31
C ASP A 130 -21.40 21.62 -14.73
N ILE A 131 -21.65 22.12 -13.51
CA ILE A 131 -20.70 22.89 -12.71
C ILE A 131 -20.61 22.22 -11.35
N SER A 132 -19.41 21.77 -10.99
CA SER A 132 -19.15 21.00 -9.78
C SER A 132 -18.51 21.85 -8.71
N PHE A 133 -18.90 21.60 -7.46
CA PHE A 133 -18.53 22.39 -6.30
C PHE A 133 -18.04 21.50 -5.17
N TYR A 134 -17.27 22.10 -4.27
CA TYR A 134 -16.84 21.48 -3.02
C TYR A 134 -16.90 22.48 -1.86
N ALA A 135 -17.04 21.93 -0.65
CA ALA A 135 -17.04 22.67 0.61
C ALA A 135 -16.50 21.81 1.74
N SER A 136 -15.92 22.44 2.77
CA SER A 136 -15.52 21.76 3.99
C SER A 136 -16.53 22.05 5.10
N VAL A 137 -16.94 21.01 5.81
CA VAL A 137 -17.83 21.07 6.98
C VAL A 137 -17.17 20.44 8.20
N ASN A 138 -17.68 20.72 9.39
CA ASN A 138 -17.13 20.13 10.61
C ASN A 138 -17.40 18.60 10.67
N GLY A 139 -16.60 17.89 11.47
CA GLY A 139 -16.69 16.43 11.62
C GLY A 139 -18.03 15.91 12.17
N THR A 140 -18.89 16.77 12.73
CA THR A 140 -20.20 16.39 13.29
C THR A 140 -21.37 16.65 12.35
N THR A 141 -21.16 17.35 11.23
CA THR A 141 -22.23 17.66 10.26
C THR A 141 -22.53 16.41 9.45
N GLU A 142 -23.80 16.01 9.37
CA GLU A 142 -24.22 14.93 8.49
C GLU A 142 -24.82 15.45 7.18
N LEU A 143 -24.88 14.58 6.16
CA LEU A 143 -25.33 14.97 4.83
C LEU A 143 -26.77 15.52 4.83
N ASN A 144 -27.64 14.91 5.65
CA ASN A 144 -29.02 15.31 5.82
C ASN A 144 -29.19 16.59 6.66
N ASP A 145 -28.12 17.17 7.21
CA ASP A 145 -28.17 18.50 7.85
C ASP A 145 -28.05 19.64 6.83
N LEU A 146 -27.77 19.33 5.56
CA LEU A 146 -27.42 20.32 4.55
C LEU A 146 -28.64 20.83 3.75
N ILE A 147 -28.61 22.12 3.45
CA ILE A 147 -29.53 22.81 2.54
C ILE A 147 -28.70 23.59 1.53
N PHE A 148 -29.04 23.43 0.25
CA PHE A 148 -28.45 24.14 -0.86
C PHE A 148 -29.37 25.29 -1.26
N GLU A 149 -28.94 26.52 -1.03
CA GLU A 149 -29.70 27.72 -1.35
C GLU A 149 -29.17 28.35 -2.63
N PHE A 150 -30.07 28.61 -3.58
CA PHE A 150 -29.73 29.23 -4.85
C PHE A 150 -30.16 30.70 -4.84
N ILE A 151 -29.22 31.58 -5.19
CA ILE A 151 -29.42 33.04 -5.21
C ILE A 151 -29.14 33.60 -6.60
N LYS A 152 -29.75 34.74 -6.89
CA LYS A 152 -29.44 35.62 -8.02
C LYS A 152 -28.84 36.91 -7.47
N TRP A 153 -27.78 37.41 -8.09
CA TRP A 153 -27.33 38.78 -7.86
C TRP A 153 -28.38 39.75 -8.43
N ASP A 154 -28.94 40.58 -7.57
CA ASP A 154 -29.99 41.54 -7.88
C ASP A 154 -29.68 42.88 -7.22
N PHE A 155 -29.01 43.76 -7.98
CA PHE A 155 -28.56 45.07 -7.50
C PHE A 155 -29.71 46.04 -7.16
N SER A 156 -30.97 45.64 -7.39
CA SER A 156 -32.15 46.41 -6.94
C SER A 156 -32.55 46.12 -5.48
N GLN A 157 -32.03 45.05 -4.87
CA GLN A 157 -32.28 44.68 -3.48
C GLN A 157 -31.26 45.32 -2.53
N THR A 158 -31.66 45.52 -1.27
CA THR A 158 -30.83 46.14 -0.22
C THR A 158 -29.52 45.38 0.03
N ASP A 159 -29.57 44.05 -0.08
CA ASP A 159 -28.41 43.16 0.11
C ASP A 159 -27.82 42.67 -1.22
N PHE A 160 -28.25 43.26 -2.34
CA PHE A 160 -27.86 42.92 -3.71
C PHE A 160 -28.13 41.45 -4.12
N GLU A 161 -28.98 40.74 -3.37
CA GLU A 161 -29.23 39.32 -3.52
C GLU A 161 -30.73 39.02 -3.50
N ARG A 162 -31.13 38.04 -4.32
CA ARG A 162 -32.48 37.49 -4.33
C ARG A 162 -32.44 35.97 -4.23
N LYS A 163 -33.07 35.40 -3.20
CA LYS A 163 -33.27 33.94 -3.10
C LYS A 163 -34.18 33.43 -4.22
N ILE A 164 -33.74 32.41 -4.95
CA ILE A 164 -34.49 31.80 -6.05
C ILE A 164 -35.13 30.49 -5.61
N GLY A 165 -34.46 29.72 -4.76
CA GLY A 165 -34.98 28.48 -4.21
C GLY A 165 -33.99 27.80 -3.30
N GLU A 166 -34.41 26.68 -2.70
CA GLU A 166 -33.53 25.85 -1.90
C GLU A 166 -33.87 24.37 -2.04
N VAL A 167 -32.86 23.53 -1.87
CA VAL A 167 -32.98 22.07 -1.90
C VAL A 167 -32.35 21.52 -0.63
N ALA A 168 -33.16 20.92 0.24
CA ALA A 168 -32.69 20.23 1.44
C ALA A 168 -32.35 18.78 1.13
N VAL A 169 -31.29 18.24 1.74
CA VAL A 169 -30.99 16.81 1.63
C VAL A 169 -31.98 16.01 2.50
N PRO A 170 -32.79 15.10 1.92
CA PRO A 170 -33.72 14.29 2.68
C PRO A 170 -32.96 13.17 3.42
N ALA A 171 -33.55 12.69 4.52
CA ALA A 171 -32.91 11.70 5.39
C ALA A 171 -32.63 10.35 4.70
N ASN A 172 -33.36 10.03 3.63
CA ASN A 172 -33.21 8.79 2.85
C ASN A 172 -32.35 8.96 1.58
N TYR A 173 -31.69 10.11 1.41
CA TYR A 173 -30.84 10.31 0.25
C TYR A 173 -29.61 9.39 0.31
N SER A 174 -29.37 8.68 -0.79
CA SER A 174 -28.21 7.81 -0.95
C SER A 174 -27.68 7.89 -2.38
N ILE A 175 -26.36 7.99 -2.48
CA ILE A 175 -25.59 7.91 -3.72
C ILE A 175 -25.01 6.50 -3.93
N VAL A 176 -25.34 5.57 -3.04
CA VAL A 176 -24.84 4.20 -3.06
C VAL A 176 -25.58 3.43 -4.14
N THR A 177 -24.83 3.00 -5.15
CA THR A 177 -25.31 2.10 -6.19
C THR A 177 -25.69 0.78 -5.53
N ALA A 178 -26.91 0.30 -5.79
CA ALA A 178 -27.40 -0.94 -5.19
C ALA A 178 -26.55 -2.14 -5.60
N ALA A 179 -26.56 -3.19 -4.78
CA ALA A 179 -25.81 -4.41 -5.05
C ALA A 179 -26.16 -5.01 -6.42
N GLY A 180 -25.16 -5.28 -7.25
CA GLY A 180 -25.31 -5.82 -8.60
C GLY A 180 -25.67 -4.80 -9.68
N GLU A 181 -26.01 -3.56 -9.31
CA GLU A 181 -26.32 -2.49 -10.27
C GLU A 181 -25.07 -1.82 -10.81
N ALA A 182 -25.21 -1.23 -12.00
CA ALA A 182 -24.14 -0.50 -12.67
C ALA A 182 -24.15 0.99 -12.33
N HIS A 183 -22.96 1.58 -12.23
CA HIS A 183 -22.76 3.01 -12.16
C HIS A 183 -21.89 3.46 -13.34
N THR A 184 -22.12 4.64 -13.90
CA THR A 184 -21.25 5.17 -14.96
C THR A 184 -20.37 6.27 -14.40
N ILE A 185 -19.05 6.10 -14.51
CA ILE A 185 -18.04 7.12 -14.23
C ILE A 185 -17.50 7.69 -15.54
N GLN A 186 -17.05 8.94 -15.54
CA GLN A 186 -16.38 9.55 -16.69
C GLN A 186 -14.86 9.43 -16.50
N ILE A 187 -14.17 8.92 -17.51
CA ILE A 187 -12.70 8.87 -17.51
C ILE A 187 -12.23 9.72 -18.69
N THR A 188 -11.69 10.92 -18.40
CA THR A 188 -11.25 11.88 -19.42
C THR A 188 -12.36 12.15 -20.47
N GLY A 189 -13.57 12.43 -19.98
CA GLY A 189 -14.76 12.68 -20.80
C GLY A 189 -15.37 11.45 -21.50
N ASN A 190 -14.86 10.23 -21.26
CA ASN A 190 -15.38 9.02 -21.88
C ASN A 190 -16.10 8.12 -20.85
N PRO A 191 -17.34 7.67 -21.12
CA PRO A 191 -18.13 6.95 -20.13
C PRO A 191 -17.64 5.51 -19.94
N VAL A 192 -17.41 5.14 -18.68
CA VAL A 192 -17.06 3.78 -18.26
C VAL A 192 -18.10 3.30 -17.26
N LYS A 193 -18.75 2.20 -17.60
CA LYS A 193 -19.75 1.54 -16.77
C LYS A 193 -19.06 0.58 -15.82
N THR A 194 -19.30 0.73 -14.54
CA THR A 194 -18.62 -0.02 -13.48
C THR A 194 -19.64 -0.76 -12.61
N THR A 195 -19.41 -2.06 -12.40
CA THR A 195 -20.30 -2.98 -11.66
C THR A 195 -19.50 -3.88 -10.73
N ILE A 196 -20.04 -4.20 -9.55
CA ILE A 196 -19.46 -5.27 -8.72
C ILE A 196 -19.96 -6.61 -9.26
N LYS A 197 -19.05 -7.40 -9.83
CA LYS A 197 -19.37 -8.73 -10.38
C LYS A 197 -19.58 -9.77 -9.28
N LYS A 198 -18.67 -9.80 -8.30
CA LYS A 198 -18.75 -10.70 -7.15
C LYS A 198 -17.95 -10.19 -5.96
N VAL A 199 -18.30 -10.69 -4.79
CA VAL A 199 -17.56 -10.48 -3.54
C VAL A 199 -17.24 -11.83 -2.94
N LEU A 200 -15.96 -12.04 -2.66
CA LEU A 200 -15.44 -13.21 -1.97
C LEU A 200 -14.92 -12.76 -0.61
N LEU A 201 -15.06 -13.62 0.39
CA LEU A 201 -14.66 -13.29 1.75
C LEU A 201 -13.91 -14.48 2.33
N SER A 202 -12.63 -14.30 2.65
CA SER A 202 -11.92 -15.20 3.55
C SER A 202 -11.87 -14.60 4.95
N LYS A 203 -11.69 -15.46 5.95
CA LYS A 203 -11.63 -15.08 7.36
C LYS A 203 -10.51 -15.85 8.04
N ASN A 204 -9.77 -15.18 8.92
CA ASN A 204 -8.92 -15.81 9.93
C ASN A 204 -9.35 -15.37 11.34
N GLU A 205 -8.55 -15.66 12.37
CA GLU A 205 -8.88 -15.30 13.76
C GLU A 205 -9.02 -13.78 14.00
N LYS A 206 -8.36 -12.93 13.20
CA LYS A 206 -8.22 -11.49 13.47
C LYS A 206 -8.87 -10.60 12.41
N ASN A 207 -8.84 -11.01 11.16
CA ASN A 207 -9.30 -10.21 10.03
C ASN A 207 -10.20 -11.03 9.09
N TYR A 208 -11.16 -10.33 8.51
CA TYR A 208 -11.75 -10.65 7.24
C TYR A 208 -10.85 -10.15 6.12
N THR A 209 -10.72 -10.91 5.05
CA THR A 209 -10.00 -10.50 3.85
C THR A 209 -10.96 -10.54 2.66
N PRO A 210 -11.68 -9.43 2.39
CA PRO A 210 -12.56 -9.33 1.24
C PRO A 210 -11.76 -9.25 -0.07
N THR A 211 -12.24 -9.96 -1.09
CA THR A 211 -11.84 -9.79 -2.49
C THR A 211 -13.08 -9.36 -3.28
N ILE A 212 -13.08 -8.14 -3.81
CA ILE A 212 -14.16 -7.57 -4.61
C ILE A 212 -13.70 -7.58 -6.07
N VAL A 213 -14.48 -8.19 -6.95
CA VAL A 213 -14.21 -8.17 -8.39
C VAL A 213 -15.04 -7.04 -9.01
N LEU A 214 -14.36 -5.95 -9.37
CA LEU A 214 -14.94 -4.79 -10.04
C LEU A 214 -14.81 -4.97 -11.56
N ASN A 215 -15.93 -4.98 -12.27
CA ASN A 215 -15.95 -4.98 -13.72
C ASN A 215 -16.05 -3.53 -14.23
N MET A 216 -15.19 -3.15 -15.16
CA MET A 216 -15.16 -1.85 -15.82
C MET A 216 -15.35 -2.03 -17.33
N GLU A 217 -16.48 -1.58 -17.87
CA GLU A 217 -16.84 -1.65 -19.29
C GLU A 217 -16.75 -0.26 -19.91
N ASN A 218 -15.89 -0.10 -20.92
CA ASN A 218 -15.82 1.16 -21.66
C ASN A 218 -16.97 1.23 -22.67
N VAL A 219 -18.03 1.93 -22.30
CA VAL A 219 -19.21 2.18 -23.15
C VAL A 219 -19.04 3.40 -24.05
N GLY A 220 -17.85 3.99 -24.04
CA GLY A 220 -17.46 5.13 -24.83
C GLY A 220 -16.97 4.77 -26.23
N THR A 221 -16.49 5.79 -26.95
CA THR A 221 -16.05 5.66 -28.35
C THR A 221 -14.52 5.67 -28.52
N ARG A 222 -13.78 5.89 -27.43
CA ARG A 222 -12.31 5.99 -27.41
C ARG A 222 -11.73 5.03 -26.39
N SER A 223 -10.46 4.66 -26.53
CA SER A 223 -9.76 3.90 -25.48
C SER A 223 -9.55 4.81 -24.25
N VAL A 224 -9.61 4.23 -23.05
CA VAL A 224 -9.41 4.96 -21.78
C VAL A 224 -8.33 4.31 -20.97
N VAL A 225 -7.41 5.10 -20.43
CA VAL A 225 -6.45 4.65 -19.42
C VAL A 225 -7.06 4.91 -18.05
N VAL A 226 -7.14 3.89 -17.22
CA VAL A 226 -7.70 3.99 -15.87
C VAL A 226 -6.76 4.84 -14.99
N PRO A 227 -7.23 5.95 -14.40
CA PRO A 227 -6.43 6.78 -13.49
C PRO A 227 -6.07 6.03 -12.20
N GLY A 228 -5.08 6.56 -11.46
CA GLY A 228 -4.69 6.04 -10.14
C GLY A 228 -5.74 6.29 -9.06
N TYR A 229 -6.86 5.59 -9.12
CA TYR A 229 -7.92 5.65 -8.11
C TYR A 229 -7.50 4.96 -6.81
N GLN A 230 -8.04 5.45 -5.70
CA GLN A 230 -8.01 4.78 -4.41
C GLN A 230 -9.30 3.99 -4.22
N TYR A 231 -9.16 2.72 -3.83
CA TYR A 231 -10.29 1.84 -3.54
C TYR A 231 -10.36 1.64 -2.04
N LEU A 232 -11.50 1.97 -1.43
CA LEU A 232 -11.72 1.88 0.00
C LEU A 232 -12.96 1.03 0.27
N LEU A 233 -12.91 0.19 1.29
CA LEU A 233 -14.07 -0.47 1.86
C LEU A 233 -14.58 0.33 3.06
N ARG A 234 -15.82 0.80 2.99
CA ARG A 234 -16.49 1.54 4.05
C ARG A 234 -17.36 0.59 4.87
N SER A 235 -17.16 0.54 6.19
CA SER A 235 -18.05 -0.20 7.10
C SER A 235 -19.34 0.58 7.38
N SER A 236 -20.35 -0.07 7.98
CA SER A 236 -21.59 0.61 8.40
C SER A 236 -21.36 1.67 9.48
N GLU A 237 -20.29 1.53 10.28
CA GLU A 237 -19.85 2.55 11.24
C GLU A 237 -19.06 3.71 10.58
N GLY A 238 -18.79 3.64 9.28
CA GLY A 238 -18.12 4.69 8.52
C GLY A 238 -16.59 4.60 8.46
N TYR A 239 -15.97 3.55 9.02
CA TYR A 239 -14.54 3.31 8.89
C TYR A 239 -14.17 2.98 7.45
N MET A 240 -13.03 3.50 6.98
CA MET A 240 -12.53 3.29 5.62
C MET A 240 -11.28 2.42 5.66
N TYR A 241 -11.32 1.26 5.01
CA TYR A 241 -10.20 0.31 4.90
C TYR A 241 -9.66 0.31 3.48
N PRO A 242 -8.36 0.56 3.24
CA PRO A 242 -7.81 0.55 1.89
C PRO A 242 -7.83 -0.86 1.28
N LEU A 243 -8.08 -0.91 -0.03
CA LEU A 243 -8.04 -2.10 -0.86
C LEU A 243 -6.93 -1.96 -1.93
N ASP A 244 -6.18 -3.02 -2.13
CA ASP A 244 -5.20 -3.18 -3.21
C ASP A 244 -5.90 -3.60 -4.50
N ALA A 245 -5.63 -2.89 -5.58
CA ALA A 245 -6.09 -3.25 -6.91
C ALA A 245 -4.99 -4.00 -7.67
N LYS A 246 -5.24 -5.25 -8.07
CA LYS A 246 -4.30 -6.01 -8.92
C LYS A 246 -4.44 -5.59 -10.39
N GLY A 247 -3.31 -5.48 -11.08
CA GLY A 247 -3.27 -5.35 -12.55
C GLY A 247 -3.80 -4.02 -13.12
N ILE A 248 -3.95 -2.98 -12.29
CA ILE A 248 -4.57 -1.71 -12.73
C ILE A 248 -3.58 -0.73 -13.37
N LYS A 249 -2.27 -0.90 -13.15
CA LYS A 249 -1.28 0.05 -13.67
C LYS A 249 -1.29 0.04 -15.19
N ASP A 250 -1.40 1.25 -15.76
CA ASP A 250 -1.45 1.49 -17.21
C ASP A 250 -2.57 0.70 -17.91
N LEU A 251 -3.60 0.27 -17.16
CA LEU A 251 -4.74 -0.47 -17.69
C LEU A 251 -5.49 0.41 -18.69
N SER A 252 -5.45 0.00 -19.95
CA SER A 252 -6.18 0.64 -21.04
C SER A 252 -7.37 -0.21 -21.44
N ILE A 253 -8.57 0.36 -21.36
CA ILE A 253 -9.82 -0.31 -21.73
C ILE A 253 -10.24 0.23 -23.09
N ASN A 254 -10.23 -0.61 -24.12
CA ASN A 254 -10.66 -0.23 -25.46
C ASN A 254 -12.18 -0.02 -25.55
N PRO A 255 -12.70 0.71 -26.56
CA PRO A 255 -14.13 0.87 -26.76
C PRO A 255 -14.86 -0.47 -26.80
N GLN A 256 -15.98 -0.57 -26.08
CA GLN A 256 -16.84 -1.76 -25.98
C GLN A 256 -16.15 -3.00 -25.37
N VAL A 257 -15.01 -2.80 -24.71
CA VAL A 257 -14.31 -3.87 -23.95
C VAL A 257 -14.61 -3.71 -22.46
N ASN A 258 -14.68 -4.84 -21.76
CA ASN A 258 -14.76 -4.88 -20.31
C ASN A 258 -13.50 -5.53 -19.72
N GLU A 259 -13.04 -4.99 -18.60
CA GLU A 259 -11.91 -5.48 -17.82
C GLU A 259 -12.33 -5.73 -16.37
N GLU A 260 -11.76 -6.76 -15.75
CA GLU A 260 -12.02 -7.12 -14.36
C GLU A 260 -10.82 -6.77 -13.49
N ILE A 261 -11.09 -6.05 -12.41
CA ILE A 261 -10.08 -5.62 -11.42
C ILE A 261 -10.39 -6.31 -10.10
N GLU A 262 -9.41 -7.05 -9.59
CA GLU A 262 -9.49 -7.62 -8.25
C GLU A 262 -9.03 -6.60 -7.21
N LEU A 263 -9.93 -6.29 -6.28
CA LEU A 263 -9.67 -5.41 -5.14
C LEU A 263 -9.62 -6.26 -3.87
N SER A 264 -8.50 -6.25 -3.15
CA SER A 264 -8.34 -7.05 -1.92
C SER A 264 -7.85 -6.20 -0.76
N GLY A 265 -8.33 -6.44 0.46
CA GLY A 265 -7.85 -5.72 1.64
C GLY A 265 -8.10 -6.48 2.92
N SER A 266 -7.83 -5.85 4.07
CA SER A 266 -7.91 -6.46 5.40
C SER A 266 -8.81 -5.63 6.30
N VAL A 267 -9.84 -6.27 6.86
CA VAL A 267 -10.82 -5.63 7.75
C VAL A 267 -10.86 -6.43 9.07
N PRO A 268 -10.72 -5.81 10.25
CA PRO A 268 -10.76 -6.54 11.52
C PRO A 268 -12.08 -7.30 11.73
N VAL A 269 -12.03 -8.51 12.33
CA VAL A 269 -13.25 -9.30 12.63
C VAL A 269 -14.19 -8.66 13.65
N SER A 270 -13.74 -7.60 14.34
CA SER A 270 -14.58 -6.78 15.22
C SER A 270 -15.55 -5.87 14.46
N VAL A 271 -15.33 -5.66 13.16
CA VAL A 271 -16.19 -4.85 12.29
C VAL A 271 -17.33 -5.72 11.77
N LYS A 272 -18.57 -5.21 11.82
CA LYS A 272 -19.75 -5.90 11.30
C LYS A 272 -19.68 -6.00 9.79
N LEU A 273 -20.02 -7.15 9.22
CA LEU A 273 -20.01 -7.39 7.76
C LEU A 273 -21.16 -6.66 7.06
N GLU A 274 -22.25 -6.40 7.78
CA GLU A 274 -23.46 -5.81 7.23
C GLU A 274 -23.25 -4.34 6.85
N GLY A 275 -23.72 -3.99 5.65
CA GLY A 275 -23.69 -2.61 5.15
C GLY A 275 -22.33 -2.16 4.63
N TRP A 276 -21.41 -3.08 4.35
CA TRP A 276 -20.15 -2.74 3.66
C TRP A 276 -20.40 -2.15 2.28
N GLN A 277 -19.59 -1.14 1.95
CA GLN A 277 -19.64 -0.44 0.67
C GLN A 277 -18.25 -0.34 0.06
N LEU A 278 -18.15 -0.49 -1.26
CA LEU A 278 -16.97 -0.08 -2.01
C LEU A 278 -17.08 1.42 -2.31
N VAL A 279 -16.03 2.18 -2.01
CA VAL A 279 -15.88 3.59 -2.33
C VAL A 279 -14.68 3.76 -3.26
N ILE A 280 -14.91 4.36 -4.42
CA ILE A 280 -13.85 4.71 -5.37
C ILE A 280 -13.56 6.20 -5.22
N VAL A 281 -12.30 6.55 -5.00
CA VAL A 281 -11.84 7.91 -4.73
C VAL A 281 -10.80 8.34 -5.76
N GLN A 282 -11.00 9.52 -6.32
CA GLN A 282 -10.03 10.18 -7.20
C GLN A 282 -9.31 11.29 -6.45
N ASN A 283 -7.99 11.33 -6.54
CA ASN A 283 -7.22 12.44 -5.99
C ASN A 283 -7.21 13.62 -6.97
N ALA A 284 -7.66 14.77 -6.51
CA ALA A 284 -7.61 16.05 -7.23
C ALA A 284 -6.37 16.83 -6.77
N ALA A 285 -5.24 16.61 -7.45
CA ALA A 285 -3.94 17.16 -7.06
C ALA A 285 -3.93 18.70 -6.98
N ASP A 286 -4.62 19.39 -7.90
CA ASP A 286 -4.63 20.86 -8.00
C ASP A 286 -5.23 21.54 -6.76
N VAL A 287 -6.20 20.88 -6.12
CA VAL A 287 -6.86 21.36 -4.90
C VAL A 287 -6.48 20.56 -3.66
N LYS A 288 -5.62 19.54 -3.81
CA LYS A 288 -5.19 18.60 -2.76
C LYS A 288 -6.38 17.95 -2.04
N LEU A 289 -7.41 17.55 -2.78
CA LEU A 289 -8.62 16.92 -2.24
C LEU A 289 -8.79 15.49 -2.74
N ASN A 290 -9.40 14.66 -1.90
CA ASN A 290 -9.86 13.34 -2.28
C ASN A 290 -11.36 13.41 -2.57
N LEU A 291 -11.76 13.02 -3.78
CA LEU A 291 -13.12 13.16 -4.26
C LEU A 291 -13.71 11.77 -4.50
N PRO A 292 -14.81 11.40 -3.81
CA PRO A 292 -15.44 10.12 -4.05
C PRO A 292 -16.21 10.17 -5.39
N ILE A 293 -15.93 9.23 -6.27
CA ILE A 293 -16.51 9.19 -7.62
C ILE A 293 -17.56 8.10 -7.80
N ALA A 294 -17.58 7.10 -6.90
CA ALA A 294 -18.60 6.06 -6.88
C ALA A 294 -18.72 5.40 -5.50
N TYR A 295 -19.95 5.00 -5.16
CA TYR A 295 -20.27 4.18 -4.00
C TYR A 295 -21.08 2.97 -4.45
N TYR A 296 -20.77 1.80 -3.92
CA TYR A 296 -21.50 0.56 -4.19
C TYR A 296 -21.82 -0.17 -2.91
N ALA A 297 -23.06 -0.63 -2.76
CA ALA A 297 -23.37 -1.66 -1.80
C ALA A 297 -22.73 -2.97 -2.25
N LEU A 298 -22.03 -3.67 -1.36
CA LEU A 298 -21.51 -4.99 -1.68
C LEU A 298 -22.67 -5.98 -1.83
N PRO A 299 -22.71 -6.81 -2.89
CA PRO A 299 -23.62 -7.94 -2.95
C PRO A 299 -23.27 -8.96 -1.85
N ASP A 300 -24.21 -9.86 -1.59
CA ASP A 300 -23.95 -11.01 -0.73
C ASP A 300 -22.70 -11.76 -1.21
N VAL A 301 -21.92 -12.25 -0.24
CA VAL A 301 -20.72 -13.06 -0.54
C VAL A 301 -21.14 -14.20 -1.47
N SER A 302 -20.53 -14.23 -2.65
CA SER A 302 -20.94 -15.11 -3.73
C SER A 302 -20.81 -16.56 -3.28
N LYS A 303 -21.95 -17.26 -3.21
CA LYS A 303 -22.03 -18.69 -2.86
C LYS A 303 -21.55 -19.52 -4.05
N SER A 304 -20.24 -19.57 -4.27
CA SER A 304 -19.64 -20.58 -5.14
C SER A 304 -18.54 -21.30 -4.35
N GLU A 305 -18.94 -22.42 -3.76
CA GLU A 305 -18.12 -23.55 -3.33
C GLU A 305 -17.13 -23.31 -2.18
N SER A 306 -17.46 -23.91 -1.04
CA SER A 306 -16.78 -23.74 0.23
C SER A 306 -15.29 -24.06 0.15
N VAL A 307 -14.45 -23.13 0.61
CA VAL A 307 -13.09 -23.46 1.04
C VAL A 307 -13.12 -24.12 2.41
N ASP A 308 -12.09 -24.89 2.74
CA ASP A 308 -11.98 -25.61 4.00
C ASP A 308 -11.19 -24.85 5.08
N THR A 309 -10.73 -23.65 4.76
CA THR A 309 -10.09 -22.75 5.72
C THR A 309 -11.02 -22.47 6.90
N GLY A 310 -10.52 -22.71 8.11
CA GLY A 310 -11.25 -22.54 9.36
C GLY A 310 -12.16 -23.70 9.77
N LYS A 311 -12.35 -24.72 8.92
CA LYS A 311 -13.12 -25.92 9.29
C LYS A 311 -12.23 -26.93 10.02
N GLU A 312 -12.77 -27.53 11.07
CA GLU A 312 -12.12 -28.63 11.79
C GLU A 312 -12.52 -29.99 11.20
N TYR A 313 -11.54 -30.85 11.00
CA TYR A 313 -11.73 -32.24 10.58
C TYR A 313 -11.03 -33.18 11.55
N ASN A 314 -11.66 -34.31 11.84
CA ASN A 314 -11.06 -35.34 12.68
C ASN A 314 -10.51 -36.46 11.79
N PHE A 315 -9.35 -36.98 12.14
CA PHE A 315 -8.80 -38.20 11.56
C PHE A 315 -8.12 -39.04 12.64
N SER A 316 -8.03 -40.35 12.42
CA SER A 316 -7.44 -41.28 13.38
C SER A 316 -6.35 -42.10 12.71
N ASN A 317 -5.28 -42.37 13.44
CA ASN A 317 -4.23 -43.32 13.06
C ASN A 317 -4.03 -44.37 14.18
N LYS A 318 -2.95 -45.15 14.11
CA LYS A 318 -2.62 -46.17 15.13
C LYS A 318 -2.35 -45.59 16.52
N GLU A 319 -1.94 -44.34 16.61
CA GLU A 319 -1.55 -43.66 17.85
C GLU A 319 -2.74 -42.97 18.53
N GLY A 320 -3.74 -42.51 17.75
CA GLY A 320 -4.93 -41.87 18.32
C GLY A 320 -5.74 -41.06 17.32
N THR A 321 -6.61 -40.19 17.84
CA THR A 321 -7.47 -39.29 17.04
C THR A 321 -6.99 -37.86 17.17
N TYR A 322 -6.82 -37.21 16.02
CA TYR A 322 -6.38 -35.83 15.91
C TYR A 322 -7.50 -34.98 15.30
N THR A 323 -7.50 -33.69 15.64
CA THR A 323 -8.28 -32.67 14.94
C THR A 323 -7.34 -31.80 14.12
N ALA A 324 -7.56 -31.67 12.82
CA ALA A 324 -6.83 -30.79 11.93
C ALA A 324 -7.73 -29.64 11.44
N GLN A 325 -7.16 -28.45 11.32
CA GLN A 325 -7.83 -27.28 10.78
C GLN A 325 -6.87 -26.56 9.82
N LEU A 326 -7.30 -26.34 8.58
CA LEU A 326 -6.57 -25.50 7.64
C LEU A 326 -6.74 -24.03 8.07
N ASN A 327 -5.65 -23.34 8.36
CA ASN A 327 -5.66 -21.96 8.84
C ASN A 327 -5.53 -20.96 7.68
N THR A 328 -4.65 -21.27 6.73
CA THR A 328 -4.27 -20.35 5.65
C THR A 328 -3.78 -21.12 4.45
N VAL A 329 -4.08 -20.63 3.24
CA VAL A 329 -3.38 -21.02 2.00
C VAL A 329 -2.89 -19.75 1.33
N GLN A 330 -1.60 -19.70 0.99
CA GLN A 330 -0.99 -18.54 0.35
C GLN A 330 -0.16 -18.96 -0.85
N ARG A 331 -0.09 -18.07 -1.84
CA ARG A 331 0.85 -18.14 -2.96
C ARG A 331 1.84 -16.99 -2.78
N LEU A 332 3.11 -17.33 -2.60
CA LEU A 332 4.17 -16.40 -2.22
C LEU A 332 5.26 -16.36 -3.30
N PRO A 333 5.75 -15.20 -3.73
CA PRO A 333 6.78 -15.11 -4.75
C PRO A 333 8.12 -15.68 -4.28
N TRP A 334 8.83 -16.37 -5.16
CA TRP A 334 10.17 -16.88 -4.91
C TRP A 334 10.99 -16.97 -6.19
N GLU A 335 11.84 -15.97 -6.44
CA GLU A 335 12.67 -15.91 -7.66
C GLU A 335 11.79 -16.06 -8.93
N ASP A 336 12.00 -17.11 -9.72
CA ASP A 336 11.22 -17.47 -10.92
C ASP A 336 10.12 -18.52 -10.64
N GLN A 337 9.78 -18.72 -9.37
CA GLN A 337 8.76 -19.66 -8.91
C GLN A 337 7.81 -18.96 -7.92
N ASP A 338 6.69 -19.61 -7.66
CA ASP A 338 5.85 -19.30 -6.51
C ASP A 338 5.86 -20.47 -5.54
N ILE A 339 5.78 -20.14 -4.26
CA ILE A 339 5.63 -21.07 -3.14
C ILE A 339 4.14 -21.14 -2.81
N LEU A 340 3.55 -22.33 -2.93
CA LEU A 340 2.27 -22.65 -2.34
C LEU A 340 2.50 -23.05 -0.89
N THR A 341 1.94 -22.27 0.04
CA THR A 341 2.02 -22.56 1.47
C THR A 341 0.64 -22.87 2.02
N ALA A 342 0.53 -23.91 2.85
CA ALA A 342 -0.68 -24.19 3.62
C ALA A 342 -0.38 -24.35 5.10
N GLY A 343 -0.88 -23.43 5.90
CA GLY A 343 -0.76 -23.43 7.34
C GLY A 343 -1.93 -24.18 7.96
N PHE A 344 -1.65 -25.13 8.85
CA PHE A 344 -2.70 -25.87 9.54
C PHE A 344 -2.37 -26.08 11.01
N THR A 345 -3.42 -26.21 11.82
CA THR A 345 -3.34 -26.54 13.24
C THR A 345 -3.65 -28.01 13.40
N LEU A 346 -2.81 -28.73 14.14
CA LEU A 346 -3.07 -30.09 14.60
C LEU A 346 -3.31 -30.06 16.10
N ALA A 347 -4.44 -30.60 16.56
CA ALA A 347 -4.85 -30.58 17.95
C ALA A 347 -5.16 -32.00 18.47
N ASN A 348 -4.88 -32.20 19.75
CA ASN A 348 -5.27 -33.37 20.50
C ASN A 348 -6.37 -32.97 21.49
N LYS A 349 -7.63 -33.30 21.18
CA LYS A 349 -8.79 -33.06 22.07
C LYS A 349 -9.07 -34.23 23.02
N GLY A 350 -8.18 -35.23 23.04
CA GLY A 350 -8.25 -36.40 23.90
C GLY A 350 -7.58 -36.22 25.27
N PRO A 351 -7.78 -37.18 26.18
CA PRO A 351 -7.24 -37.14 27.54
C PRO A 351 -5.79 -37.64 27.67
N GLU A 352 -5.24 -38.31 26.63
CA GLU A 352 -3.88 -38.86 26.62
C GLU A 352 -2.97 -38.04 25.71
N SER A 353 -1.65 -38.11 25.89
CA SER A 353 -0.70 -37.42 24.99
C SER A 353 -0.52 -38.20 23.69
N LEU A 354 -0.46 -37.49 22.56
CA LEU A 354 -0.28 -38.08 21.24
C LEU A 354 1.05 -37.63 20.61
N PRO A 355 1.78 -38.51 19.90
CA PRO A 355 2.95 -38.09 19.11
C PRO A 355 2.54 -37.21 17.91
N ILE A 356 3.49 -36.51 17.28
CA ILE A 356 3.23 -35.85 16.01
C ILE A 356 3.28 -36.91 14.88
N PRO A 357 2.22 -37.11 14.08
CA PRO A 357 2.24 -38.09 12.99
C PRO A 357 3.31 -37.75 11.94
N ALA A 358 3.85 -38.76 11.26
CA ALA A 358 4.81 -38.60 10.17
C ALA A 358 4.08 -38.15 8.88
N MET A 359 3.59 -36.91 8.89
CA MET A 359 2.78 -36.35 7.82
C MET A 359 3.62 -35.94 6.60
N THR A 360 3.08 -36.24 5.43
CA THR A 360 3.53 -35.77 4.12
C THR A 360 2.30 -35.25 3.36
N GLY A 361 2.47 -34.60 2.22
CA GLY A 361 1.32 -34.17 1.44
C GLY A 361 1.68 -33.67 0.05
N TYR A 362 0.66 -33.27 -0.69
CA TYR A 362 0.80 -32.62 -1.99
C TYR A 362 -0.36 -31.64 -2.23
N PHE A 363 -0.11 -30.65 -3.08
CA PHE A 363 -1.16 -29.82 -3.65
C PHE A 363 -1.64 -30.44 -4.96
N MET A 364 -2.95 -30.59 -5.12
CA MET A 364 -3.60 -30.96 -6.38
C MET A 364 -4.24 -29.71 -6.97
N LEU A 365 -3.73 -29.23 -8.10
CA LEU A 365 -4.22 -28.05 -8.81
C LEU A 365 -5.24 -28.48 -9.85
N ASP A 366 -6.44 -27.89 -9.80
CA ASP A 366 -7.58 -28.17 -10.69
C ASP A 366 -7.88 -29.67 -10.90
N ASN A 367 -7.66 -30.48 -9.85
CA ASN A 367 -7.80 -31.95 -9.89
C ASN A 367 -6.96 -32.66 -10.97
N ALA A 368 -5.93 -32.01 -11.51
CA ALA A 368 -5.17 -32.50 -12.65
C ALA A 368 -3.65 -32.53 -12.39
N VAL A 369 -3.10 -31.54 -11.68
CA VAL A 369 -1.65 -31.40 -11.50
C VAL A 369 -1.25 -31.59 -10.05
N LYS A 370 -0.38 -32.57 -9.80
CA LYS A 370 0.17 -32.87 -8.48
C LYS A 370 1.47 -32.10 -8.25
N VAL A 371 1.55 -31.37 -7.14
CA VAL A 371 2.73 -30.66 -6.66
C VAL A 371 3.09 -31.19 -5.28
N GLU A 372 4.23 -31.87 -5.16
CA GLU A 372 4.68 -32.42 -3.87
C GLU A 372 4.83 -31.31 -2.82
N ALA A 373 4.38 -31.60 -1.59
CA ALA A 373 4.42 -30.65 -0.49
C ALA A 373 5.17 -31.22 0.71
N ARG A 374 6.19 -30.49 1.17
CA ARG A 374 6.97 -30.86 2.36
C ARG A 374 6.40 -30.19 3.61
N LEU A 375 6.38 -30.92 4.72
CA LEU A 375 5.98 -30.43 6.03
C LEU A 375 7.11 -29.63 6.68
N ILE A 376 6.80 -28.45 7.20
CA ILE A 376 7.68 -27.58 7.96
C ILE A 376 7.17 -27.48 9.40
N LYS A 377 8.06 -27.76 10.35
CA LYS A 377 7.77 -27.65 11.79
C LYS A 377 8.06 -26.23 12.29
N THR A 378 7.02 -25.41 12.40
CA THR A 378 7.14 -24.03 12.90
C THR A 378 7.16 -23.97 14.43
N ASP A 379 6.37 -24.80 15.10
CA ASP A 379 6.36 -24.92 16.56
C ASP A 379 7.45 -25.89 17.09
N LYS A 380 8.01 -25.59 18.26
CA LYS A 380 8.99 -26.48 18.94
C LYS A 380 8.28 -27.51 19.81
N VAL A 381 7.55 -28.44 19.19
CA VAL A 381 6.84 -29.53 19.88
C VAL A 381 7.34 -30.91 19.45
N ILE A 382 7.31 -31.86 20.39
CA ILE A 382 7.63 -33.29 20.15
C ILE A 382 6.39 -34.19 20.19
N GLY A 383 5.25 -33.64 20.61
CA GLY A 383 3.96 -34.31 20.75
C GLY A 383 2.89 -33.32 21.21
N LEU A 384 1.63 -33.76 21.24
CA LEU A 384 0.47 -33.00 21.67
C LEU A 384 -0.03 -33.56 23.01
N ALA A 385 0.18 -32.79 24.08
CA ALA A 385 -0.41 -33.08 25.38
C ALA A 385 -1.97 -33.02 25.33
N PRO A 386 -2.68 -33.51 26.36
CA PRO A 386 -4.14 -33.42 26.39
C PRO A 386 -4.62 -31.99 26.22
N ASN A 387 -5.56 -31.77 25.29
CA ASN A 387 -6.09 -30.46 24.88
C ASN A 387 -5.06 -29.47 24.30
N ALA A 388 -3.87 -29.94 23.91
CA ALA A 388 -2.86 -29.11 23.27
C ALA A 388 -3.03 -29.09 21.73
N SER A 389 -2.47 -28.06 21.11
CA SER A 389 -2.38 -27.93 19.65
C SER A 389 -1.00 -27.42 19.23
N ALA A 390 -0.65 -27.66 17.98
CA ALA A 390 0.57 -27.14 17.36
C ALA A 390 0.32 -26.75 15.91
N GLN A 391 1.08 -25.76 15.44
CA GLN A 391 1.00 -25.23 14.08
C GLN A 391 2.10 -25.81 13.19
N PHE A 392 1.73 -26.05 11.94
CA PHE A 392 2.61 -26.58 10.90
C PHE A 392 2.32 -25.88 9.57
N GLN A 393 3.28 -25.98 8.65
CA GLN A 393 3.18 -25.42 7.30
C GLN A 393 3.53 -26.48 6.27
N PHE A 394 2.79 -26.55 5.17
CA PHE A 394 3.18 -27.32 3.97
C PHE A 394 3.70 -26.37 2.89
N ILE A 395 4.77 -26.76 2.20
CA ILE A 395 5.37 -26.00 1.11
C ILE A 395 5.43 -26.85 -0.17
N GLY A 396 4.87 -26.33 -1.26
CA GLY A 396 5.10 -26.80 -2.63
C GLY A 396 5.57 -25.64 -3.50
N LYS A 397 6.29 -25.93 -4.59
CA LYS A 397 6.74 -24.90 -5.54
C LYS A 397 6.13 -25.13 -6.92
N ILE A 398 5.75 -24.04 -7.57
CA ILE A 398 5.20 -24.02 -8.92
C ILE A 398 5.90 -22.92 -9.75
N PRO A 399 5.94 -23.02 -11.09
CA PRO A 399 6.36 -21.88 -11.91
C PRO A 399 5.45 -20.67 -11.66
N TYR A 400 6.00 -19.45 -11.61
CA TYR A 400 5.21 -18.25 -11.31
C TYR A 400 4.12 -17.95 -12.35
N THR A 401 4.28 -18.43 -13.58
CA THR A 401 3.31 -18.28 -14.67
C THR A 401 2.21 -19.34 -14.65
N TYR A 402 2.26 -20.31 -13.74
CA TYR A 402 1.25 -21.36 -13.68
C TYR A 402 -0.04 -20.82 -13.05
N GLU A 403 -1.15 -20.94 -13.77
CA GLU A 403 -2.48 -20.52 -13.32
C GLU A 403 -3.31 -21.74 -12.92
N PHE A 404 -4.14 -21.58 -11.89
CA PHE A 404 -5.09 -22.59 -11.45
C PHE A 404 -6.27 -21.92 -10.74
N GLY A 405 -7.43 -22.57 -10.73
CA GLY A 405 -8.63 -22.05 -10.06
C GLY A 405 -8.84 -22.65 -8.66
N GLU A 406 -8.72 -23.97 -8.57
CA GLU A 406 -8.88 -24.79 -7.36
C GLU A 406 -7.55 -25.41 -6.94
N VAL A 407 -7.31 -25.47 -5.64
CA VAL A 407 -6.23 -26.28 -5.07
C VAL A 407 -6.80 -27.18 -3.98
N LYS A 408 -6.28 -28.41 -3.90
CA LYS A 408 -6.51 -29.29 -2.74
C LYS A 408 -5.19 -29.61 -2.06
N LEU A 409 -5.09 -29.37 -0.77
CA LEU A 409 -4.03 -29.95 0.04
C LEU A 409 -4.47 -31.37 0.44
N VAL A 410 -3.75 -32.38 -0.02
CA VAL A 410 -3.98 -33.77 0.38
C VAL A 410 -2.91 -34.16 1.40
N LEU A 411 -3.35 -34.46 2.63
CA LEU A 411 -2.49 -34.94 3.71
C LEU A 411 -2.37 -36.46 3.65
N GLN A 412 -1.17 -36.96 3.87
CA GLN A 412 -0.86 -38.38 3.90
C GLN A 412 0.00 -38.73 5.11
N GLU A 413 -0.16 -39.94 5.64
CA GLU A 413 0.73 -40.48 6.67
C GLU A 413 1.73 -41.45 6.05
N LYS A 414 3.00 -41.28 6.38
CA LYS A 414 4.04 -42.25 6.03
C LYS A 414 3.97 -43.43 7.00
N SER A 415 3.76 -44.65 6.50
CA SER A 415 3.84 -45.85 7.34
C SER A 415 5.29 -46.11 7.77
N SER A 416 5.49 -46.47 9.04
CA SER A 416 6.80 -46.77 9.65
C SER A 416 7.41 -48.11 9.20
N SER A 417 6.76 -48.86 8.32
CA SER A 417 7.13 -50.22 7.90
C SER A 417 7.57 -50.32 6.44
N SER A 418 8.41 -49.40 5.97
CA SER A 418 8.96 -49.48 4.61
C SER A 418 10.35 -48.84 4.54
N GLU A 419 11.32 -49.43 5.24
CA GLU A 419 12.61 -49.62 4.59
C GLU A 419 12.36 -50.52 3.39
N SER A 420 12.38 -49.92 2.21
CA SER A 420 12.25 -50.63 0.95
C SER A 420 13.47 -51.54 0.80
N GLN A 421 13.33 -52.80 1.18
CA GLN A 421 14.29 -53.87 0.86
C GLN A 421 14.31 -54.19 -0.65
N ASN A 422 13.59 -53.44 -1.50
CA ASN A 422 13.64 -53.56 -2.96
C ASN A 422 12.98 -52.34 -3.62
N GLY A 423 13.61 -51.16 -3.59
CA GLY A 423 13.38 -50.03 -4.53
C GLY A 423 11.94 -49.55 -4.86
N GLY A 424 10.90 -50.05 -4.20
CA GLY A 424 9.50 -49.74 -4.48
C GLY A 424 9.01 -48.51 -3.71
N PRO A 425 7.99 -47.79 -4.24
CA PRO A 425 7.50 -46.55 -3.66
C PRO A 425 6.92 -46.79 -2.25
N THR A 426 7.27 -45.91 -1.31
CA THR A 426 6.79 -45.96 0.07
C THR A 426 5.26 -45.82 0.09
N GLN A 427 4.55 -46.76 0.73
CA GLN A 427 3.09 -46.65 0.87
C GLN A 427 2.73 -45.55 1.87
N ALA A 428 2.09 -44.49 1.37
CA ALA A 428 1.49 -43.42 2.16
C ALA A 428 -0.04 -43.53 2.11
N SER A 429 -0.70 -43.48 3.27
CA SER A 429 -2.16 -43.51 3.36
C SER A 429 -2.72 -42.10 3.41
N ALA A 430 -3.72 -41.80 2.59
CA ALA A 430 -4.42 -40.51 2.63
C ALA A 430 -5.14 -40.33 3.97
N LEU A 431 -4.98 -39.15 4.59
CA LEU A 431 -5.58 -38.79 5.87
C LEU A 431 -6.77 -37.85 5.68
N LEU A 432 -6.52 -36.71 5.01
CA LEU A 432 -7.48 -35.62 4.86
C LEU A 432 -7.23 -34.87 3.56
N GLU A 433 -8.27 -34.23 3.05
CA GLU A 433 -8.20 -33.29 1.93
C GLU A 433 -8.79 -31.96 2.36
N PHE A 434 -8.13 -30.87 1.97
CA PHE A 434 -8.63 -29.51 2.18
C PHE A 434 -8.70 -28.77 0.85
N VAL A 435 -9.88 -28.30 0.49
CA VAL A 435 -10.13 -27.55 -0.74
C VAL A 435 -9.95 -26.05 -0.50
N HIS A 436 -9.30 -25.38 -1.43
CA HIS A 436 -9.15 -23.93 -1.47
C HIS A 436 -9.24 -23.41 -2.92
N ARG A 437 -9.37 -22.09 -3.07
CA ARG A 437 -9.39 -21.41 -4.37
C ARG A 437 -8.22 -20.43 -4.50
N ALA A 438 -7.68 -20.28 -5.71
CA ALA A 438 -6.56 -19.37 -5.98
C ALA A 438 -6.92 -17.90 -5.70
N GLU A 439 -8.12 -17.47 -6.08
CA GLU A 439 -8.63 -16.10 -5.85
C GLU A 439 -8.78 -15.71 -4.37
N LEU A 440 -8.79 -16.70 -3.47
CA LEU A 440 -8.87 -16.51 -2.01
C LEU A 440 -7.51 -16.64 -1.31
N MET A 441 -6.43 -16.92 -2.04
CA MET A 441 -5.06 -17.02 -1.49
C MET A 441 -4.47 -15.63 -1.27
N ASN A 442 -5.01 -14.92 -0.28
CA ASN A 442 -4.54 -13.59 0.06
C ASN A 442 -3.52 -13.61 1.20
N ILE A 443 -2.66 -12.60 1.20
CA ILE A 443 -1.73 -12.33 2.29
C ILE A 443 -2.44 -11.44 3.31
N THR A 444 -2.17 -11.63 4.59
CA THR A 444 -2.74 -10.77 5.63
C THR A 444 -2.02 -9.41 5.60
N TYR A 445 -2.77 -8.32 5.46
CA TYR A 445 -2.26 -6.95 5.53
C TYR A 445 -2.49 -6.34 6.92
N ASN A 446 -1.44 -5.74 7.46
CA ASN A 446 -1.46 -4.96 8.70
C ASN A 446 -1.33 -3.47 8.37
N ASN A 447 -2.16 -2.65 9.01
CA ASN A 447 -2.15 -1.20 8.84
C ASN A 447 -0.90 -0.54 9.45
N ILE A 448 -0.68 0.74 9.09
CA ILE A 448 0.43 1.53 9.61
C ILE A 448 0.36 1.57 11.14
N GLY A 449 1.47 1.23 11.80
CA GLY A 449 1.58 1.19 13.26
C GLY A 449 0.90 -0.02 13.94
N GLN A 450 0.22 -0.89 13.20
CA GLN A 450 -0.39 -2.10 13.74
C GLN A 450 0.67 -3.12 14.14
N THR A 451 0.48 -3.73 15.31
CA THR A 451 1.32 -4.84 15.79
C THR A 451 0.74 -6.17 15.33
N TYR A 452 1.53 -6.93 14.57
CA TYR A 452 1.25 -8.32 14.24
C TYR A 452 1.83 -9.23 15.31
N ASN A 453 1.07 -10.20 15.81
CA ASN A 453 1.51 -11.12 16.86
C ASN A 453 1.54 -12.54 16.31
N VAL A 454 2.70 -13.19 16.43
CA VAL A 454 2.93 -14.61 16.15
C VAL A 454 2.88 -15.37 17.46
N LYS A 455 1.97 -16.35 17.55
CA LYS A 455 1.68 -17.13 18.78
C LYS A 455 2.23 -18.56 18.69
N SER A 456 3.35 -18.76 18.01
CA SER A 456 3.98 -20.07 17.86
C SER A 456 4.61 -20.54 19.18
N VAL A 457 4.48 -21.83 19.48
CA VAL A 457 4.98 -22.42 20.73
C VAL A 457 6.51 -22.38 20.75
N GLY A 458 7.07 -21.60 21.68
CA GLY A 458 8.52 -21.44 21.88
C GLY A 458 9.19 -20.46 20.91
N ARG A 459 8.40 -19.67 20.16
CA ARG A 459 8.84 -18.63 19.22
C ARG A 459 7.87 -17.42 19.18
N SER A 460 7.15 -17.17 20.27
CA SER A 460 6.18 -16.08 20.37
C SER A 460 6.86 -14.72 20.21
N SER A 461 6.37 -13.93 19.26
CA SER A 461 6.95 -12.62 18.93
C SER A 461 5.91 -11.67 18.36
N SER A 462 6.22 -10.37 18.35
CA SER A 462 5.40 -9.39 17.65
C SER A 462 6.21 -8.50 16.73
N PHE A 463 5.63 -8.18 15.57
CA PHE A 463 6.24 -7.37 14.53
C PHE A 463 5.49 -6.04 14.39
N LYS A 464 6.22 -4.95 14.24
CA LYS A 464 5.67 -3.62 13.97
C LYS A 464 6.63 -2.81 13.11
N VAL A 465 6.12 -2.20 12.04
CA VAL A 465 6.89 -1.22 11.26
C VAL A 465 7.03 0.05 12.10
N ARG A 466 8.27 0.49 12.35
CA ARG A 466 8.56 1.74 13.07
C ARG A 466 8.61 2.92 12.11
N GLU A 467 9.41 2.79 11.07
CA GLU A 467 9.67 3.86 10.11
C GLU A 467 10.23 3.30 8.79
N VAL A 468 10.36 4.19 7.82
CA VAL A 468 11.08 3.95 6.57
C VAL A 468 12.16 5.01 6.37
N ARG A 469 13.25 4.63 5.69
CA ARG A 469 14.37 5.51 5.37
C ARG A 469 14.80 5.31 3.92
N THR A 470 15.10 6.40 3.25
CA THR A 470 15.75 6.41 1.94
C THR A 470 17.16 6.96 2.08
N TYR A 471 18.16 6.13 1.75
CA TYR A 471 19.53 6.56 1.60
C TYR A 471 19.78 6.91 0.14
N THR A 472 20.21 8.15 -0.13
CA THR A 472 20.34 8.64 -1.50
C THR A 472 21.70 8.24 -2.07
N GLY A 473 21.68 7.65 -3.27
CA GLY A 473 22.88 7.29 -4.02
C GLY A 473 22.99 8.04 -5.35
N GLU A 474 24.16 7.91 -6.00
CA GLU A 474 24.42 8.56 -7.29
C GLU A 474 23.49 8.05 -8.40
N THR A 475 23.28 6.73 -8.47
CA THR A 475 22.49 6.06 -9.52
C THR A 475 21.17 5.50 -8.98
N THR A 476 21.23 4.76 -7.86
CA THR A 476 20.08 4.15 -7.19
C THR A 476 20.02 4.55 -5.73
N ASN A 477 18.81 4.62 -5.18
CA ASN A 477 18.61 4.81 -3.75
C ASN A 477 18.56 3.46 -3.04
N THR A 478 18.90 3.43 -1.76
CA THR A 478 18.61 2.29 -0.89
C THR A 478 17.39 2.65 -0.05
N PHE A 479 16.28 1.97 -0.29
CA PHE A 479 15.06 2.12 0.50
C PHE A 479 15.03 1.05 1.59
N ALA A 480 14.72 1.46 2.82
CA ALA A 480 14.71 0.57 3.97
C ALA A 480 13.46 0.75 4.83
N ALA A 481 12.89 -0.35 5.31
CA ALA A 481 11.90 -0.38 6.37
C ALA A 481 12.55 -0.89 7.66
N ILE A 482 12.31 -0.19 8.76
CA ILE A 482 12.80 -0.60 10.08
C ILE A 482 11.63 -1.26 10.83
N ILE A 483 11.79 -2.55 11.11
CA ILE A 483 10.80 -3.37 11.81
C ILE A 483 11.29 -3.66 13.22
N GLU A 484 10.44 -3.37 14.20
CA GLU A 484 10.61 -3.81 15.57
C GLU A 484 10.03 -5.23 15.75
N VAL A 485 10.85 -6.13 16.28
CA VAL A 485 10.48 -7.50 16.62
C VAL A 485 10.63 -7.68 18.13
N LYS A 486 9.51 -7.77 18.84
CA LYS A 486 9.51 -7.98 20.30
C LYS A 486 9.50 -9.46 20.63
N ASN A 487 10.37 -9.88 21.55
CA ASN A 487 10.35 -11.22 22.10
C ASN A 487 9.24 -11.34 23.16
N LEU A 488 8.22 -12.14 22.88
CA LEU A 488 7.10 -12.38 23.81
C LEU A 488 7.28 -13.67 24.63
N GLU A 489 8.41 -14.36 24.47
CA GLU A 489 8.76 -15.51 25.29
C GLU A 489 9.22 -15.13 26.70
N LYS A 490 9.13 -16.09 27.62
CA LYS A 490 9.65 -15.95 28.99
C LYS A 490 11.16 -16.15 29.10
N ARG A 491 11.83 -16.50 27.99
CA ARG A 491 13.27 -16.78 27.93
C ARG A 491 13.93 -16.02 26.78
N PHE A 492 15.24 -15.87 26.88
CA PHE A 492 16.06 -15.38 25.77
C PHE A 492 15.88 -16.28 24.56
N SER A 493 15.61 -15.70 23.40
CA SER A 493 15.38 -16.43 22.16
C SER A 493 16.18 -15.81 21.01
N ASP A 494 16.60 -16.67 20.09
CA ASP A 494 17.11 -16.24 18.79
C ASP A 494 15.93 -15.72 17.96
N MET A 495 16.15 -14.66 17.18
CA MET A 495 15.12 -14.16 16.28
C MET A 495 14.96 -15.08 15.08
N THR A 496 13.71 -15.35 14.71
CA THR A 496 13.38 -16.07 13.48
C THR A 496 13.94 -15.29 12.29
N GLN A 497 14.70 -15.98 11.44
CA GLN A 497 15.20 -15.40 10.20
C GLN A 497 14.02 -15.11 9.27
N LEU A 498 14.06 -13.98 8.55
CA LEU A 498 12.96 -13.56 7.69
C LEU A 498 13.40 -13.49 6.23
N VAL A 499 12.45 -13.72 5.33
CA VAL A 499 12.52 -13.31 3.93
C VAL A 499 11.56 -12.13 3.76
N ALA A 500 11.96 -11.14 2.95
CA ALA A 500 11.15 -9.95 2.75
C ALA A 500 11.18 -9.41 1.32
N HIS A 501 10.08 -8.77 0.94
CA HIS A 501 9.92 -8.13 -0.36
C HIS A 501 9.11 -6.83 -0.21
N PHE A 502 9.60 -5.73 -0.79
CA PHE A 502 8.77 -4.56 -1.02
C PHE A 502 7.88 -4.82 -2.23
N LYS A 503 6.59 -4.48 -2.12
CA LYS A 503 5.66 -4.51 -3.22
C LYS A 503 5.06 -3.14 -3.42
N THR A 504 5.19 -2.62 -4.62
CA THR A 504 4.60 -1.35 -5.05
C THR A 504 3.13 -1.56 -5.45
N VAL A 505 2.38 -0.46 -5.54
CA VAL A 505 0.94 -0.46 -5.90
C VAL A 505 0.65 -1.21 -7.20
N ASP A 506 1.60 -1.18 -8.13
CA ASP A 506 1.48 -1.85 -9.42
C ASP A 506 1.82 -3.34 -9.41
N GLY A 507 2.14 -3.89 -8.24
CA GLY A 507 2.49 -5.29 -8.07
C GLY A 507 3.96 -5.62 -8.29
N THR A 508 4.82 -4.65 -8.64
CA THR A 508 6.26 -4.90 -8.79
C THR A 508 6.85 -5.31 -7.44
N MET A 509 7.60 -6.42 -7.44
CA MET A 509 8.24 -6.98 -6.26
C MET A 509 9.73 -6.64 -6.26
N TYR A 510 10.23 -6.09 -5.16
CA TYR A 510 11.64 -5.83 -4.91
C TYR A 510 12.10 -6.67 -3.71
N PRO A 511 12.97 -7.68 -3.91
CA PRO A 511 13.55 -8.44 -2.81
C PRO A 511 14.29 -7.52 -1.84
N ALA A 512 14.12 -7.77 -0.54
CA ALA A 512 14.75 -7.01 0.52
C ALA A 512 15.76 -7.86 1.29
N THR A 513 16.96 -7.32 1.49
CA THR A 513 17.95 -7.86 2.40
C THR A 513 17.53 -7.54 3.84
N VAL A 514 17.40 -8.58 4.66
CA VAL A 514 17.06 -8.45 6.09
C VAL A 514 18.33 -8.47 6.91
N SER A 515 18.52 -7.46 7.77
CA SER A 515 19.66 -7.42 8.69
C SER A 515 19.59 -8.56 9.71
N GLU A 516 20.64 -9.38 9.79
CA GLU A 516 20.67 -10.54 10.68
C GLU A 516 20.95 -10.16 12.15
N ILE A 517 20.13 -10.66 13.08
CA ILE A 517 20.34 -10.48 14.53
C ILE A 517 21.06 -11.70 15.09
N LYS A 518 22.35 -11.54 15.39
CA LYS A 518 23.23 -12.64 15.87
C LYS A 518 23.09 -12.90 17.38
N ASN A 519 22.59 -11.93 18.14
CA ASN A 519 22.45 -12.02 19.59
C ASN A 519 21.03 -12.40 19.99
N LYS A 520 20.89 -13.16 21.08
CA LYS A 520 19.59 -13.47 21.66
C LYS A 520 18.89 -12.21 22.19
N VAL A 521 17.58 -12.15 22.01
CA VAL A 521 16.74 -11.06 22.52
C VAL A 521 16.16 -11.48 23.87
N SER A 522 16.25 -10.60 24.86
CA SER A 522 15.72 -10.85 26.21
C SER A 522 14.19 -10.94 26.21
N PRO A 523 13.58 -11.61 27.20
CA PRO A 523 12.13 -11.56 27.41
C PRO A 523 11.62 -10.13 27.47
N GLY A 524 10.62 -9.78 26.65
CA GLY A 524 10.08 -8.42 26.57
C GLY A 524 11.00 -7.38 25.91
N GLY A 525 12.24 -7.73 25.56
CA GLY A 525 13.13 -6.92 24.76
C GLY A 525 12.74 -6.93 23.28
N ALA A 526 13.36 -6.05 22.50
CA ALA A 526 13.07 -5.90 21.08
C ALA A 526 14.33 -5.97 20.22
N ALA A 527 14.19 -6.44 19.00
CA ALA A 527 15.17 -6.30 17.94
C ALA A 527 14.68 -5.31 16.88
N LEU A 528 15.58 -4.47 16.35
CA LEU A 528 15.32 -3.70 15.13
C LEU A 528 15.96 -4.40 13.94
N LEU A 529 15.11 -4.85 13.03
CA LEU A 529 15.51 -5.38 11.73
C LEU A 529 15.41 -4.25 10.70
N MET A 530 16.48 -4.05 9.94
CA MET A 530 16.44 -3.21 8.76
C MET A 530 16.26 -4.10 7.53
N LEU A 531 15.18 -3.88 6.80
CA LEU A 531 14.85 -4.58 5.57
C LEU A 531 15.11 -3.60 4.44
N SER A 532 16.09 -3.86 3.58
CA SER A 532 16.58 -2.87 2.61
C SER A 532 16.62 -3.40 1.19
N SER A 533 16.38 -2.54 0.20
CA SER A 533 16.48 -2.87 -1.22
C SER A 533 17.01 -1.69 -2.02
N LYS A 534 17.79 -1.98 -3.08
CA LYS A 534 18.23 -0.98 -4.05
C LYS A 534 17.09 -0.71 -5.02
N VAL A 535 16.67 0.55 -5.10
CA VAL A 535 15.52 0.98 -5.88
C VAL A 535 15.88 2.16 -6.81
N PRO A 536 15.17 2.32 -7.94
CA PRO A 536 15.33 3.49 -8.80
C PRO A 536 15.03 4.80 -8.06
N LYS A 537 15.56 5.93 -8.53
CA LYS A 537 15.26 7.25 -7.93
C LYS A 537 13.78 7.63 -7.97
N THR A 538 13.01 7.02 -8.87
CA THR A 538 11.56 7.21 -9.05
C THR A 538 10.71 6.23 -8.25
N PHE A 539 11.29 5.47 -7.32
CA PHE A 539 10.57 4.47 -6.53
C PHE A 539 9.37 5.07 -5.78
N PRO A 540 8.13 4.58 -5.99
CA PRO A 540 6.96 5.12 -5.32
C PRO A 540 6.94 4.64 -3.87
N ILE A 541 7.02 5.56 -2.90
CA ILE A 541 6.87 5.23 -1.48
C ILE A 541 5.38 5.08 -1.12
N THR A 542 4.53 5.94 -1.67
CA THR A 542 3.09 5.92 -1.40
C THR A 542 2.46 4.64 -1.94
N GLY A 543 1.75 3.92 -1.08
CA GLY A 543 1.08 2.68 -1.42
C GLY A 543 2.02 1.46 -1.53
N THR A 544 3.32 1.64 -1.25
CA THR A 544 4.24 0.50 -1.12
C THR A 544 4.05 -0.16 0.24
N HIS A 545 4.07 -1.50 0.24
CA HIS A 545 3.97 -2.31 1.44
C HIS A 545 5.14 -3.30 1.51
N ILE A 546 5.54 -3.68 2.73
CA ILE A 546 6.58 -4.68 2.98
C ILE A 546 5.92 -6.01 3.33
N MET A 547 6.21 -7.04 2.56
CA MET A 547 5.85 -8.41 2.88
C MET A 547 7.03 -9.07 3.62
N ILE A 548 6.75 -9.72 4.74
CA ILE A 548 7.71 -10.51 5.51
C ILE A 548 7.17 -11.91 5.72
N GLY A 549 8.04 -12.91 5.79
CA GLY A 549 7.69 -14.26 6.23
C GLY A 549 8.88 -14.97 6.86
N GLU A 550 8.59 -16.03 7.59
CA GLU A 550 9.60 -16.83 8.30
C GLU A 550 10.38 -17.67 7.31
N ALA A 551 11.70 -17.49 7.29
CA ALA A 551 12.62 -18.17 6.40
C ALA A 551 12.65 -19.69 6.71
N VAL A 552 12.67 -20.50 5.65
CA VAL A 552 12.73 -21.96 5.72
C VAL A 552 13.95 -22.46 4.98
N THR A 553 14.58 -23.49 5.53
CA THR A 553 15.63 -24.28 4.89
C THR A 553 15.30 -25.75 5.10
N GLU A 554 15.10 -26.49 4.02
CA GLU A 554 14.70 -27.91 4.06
C GLU A 554 13.33 -28.10 4.75
N ASP A 555 13.27 -28.78 5.90
CA ASP A 555 12.06 -29.15 6.64
C ASP A 555 11.81 -28.32 7.93
N LYS A 556 12.61 -27.25 8.12
CA LYS A 556 12.59 -26.42 9.32
C LYS A 556 12.82 -24.94 9.02
N LEU A 557 12.55 -24.10 10.01
CA LEU A 557 12.91 -22.68 9.94
C LEU A 557 14.43 -22.51 9.81
N THR A 558 14.86 -21.53 9.01
CA THR A 558 16.26 -21.24 8.73
C THR A 558 17.02 -20.84 10.00
N GLU A 559 18.17 -21.48 10.21
CA GLU A 559 19.10 -21.14 11.29
C GLU A 559 19.99 -19.95 10.89
N ILE A 560 20.52 -19.23 11.88
CA ILE A 560 21.45 -18.10 11.70
C ILE A 560 22.63 -18.55 10.80
N GLY A 561 22.96 -17.70 9.82
CA GLY A 561 24.03 -17.94 8.84
C GLY A 561 23.72 -18.95 7.74
N LYS A 562 22.48 -19.49 7.67
CA LYS A 562 22.05 -20.39 6.58
C LYS A 562 21.23 -19.65 5.53
N LYS A 563 21.34 -20.08 4.27
CA LYS A 563 20.56 -19.52 3.16
C LYS A 563 19.16 -20.17 3.15
N PRO A 564 18.07 -19.38 3.10
CA PRO A 564 16.72 -19.91 2.93
C PRO A 564 16.50 -20.47 1.53
N ASP A 565 15.66 -21.49 1.43
CA ASP A 565 15.17 -22.05 0.16
C ASP A 565 13.65 -21.83 -0.05
N ALA A 566 12.96 -21.30 0.97
CA ALA A 566 11.55 -20.90 0.94
C ALA A 566 11.24 -19.98 2.13
N TYR A 567 9.98 -19.54 2.26
CA TYR A 567 9.46 -18.90 3.46
C TYR A 567 7.97 -19.19 3.67
N VAL A 568 7.49 -19.04 4.91
CA VAL A 568 6.12 -19.34 5.33
C VAL A 568 5.58 -18.25 6.27
N ASN A 569 4.31 -18.39 6.69
CA ASN A 569 3.67 -17.46 7.64
C ASN A 569 3.76 -15.99 7.17
N ALA A 570 3.60 -15.77 5.87
CA ALA A 570 3.82 -14.46 5.29
C ALA A 570 2.69 -13.48 5.65
N THR A 571 3.09 -12.24 5.92
CA THR A 571 2.19 -11.13 6.18
C THR A 571 2.75 -9.84 5.58
N ALA A 572 1.89 -8.90 5.24
CA ALA A 572 2.27 -7.60 4.70
C ALA A 572 1.99 -6.47 5.70
N PHE A 573 2.76 -5.40 5.61
CA PHE A 573 2.56 -4.17 6.36
C PHE A 573 2.53 -2.97 5.42
N TRP A 574 1.52 -2.13 5.59
CA TRP A 574 1.52 -0.78 5.05
C TRP A 574 2.65 0.04 5.66
N LEU A 575 3.41 0.74 4.82
CA LEU A 575 4.52 1.56 5.26
C LEU A 575 4.07 2.97 5.65
N PRO A 576 4.62 3.58 6.73
CA PRO A 576 4.39 4.98 7.03
C PRO A 576 5.03 5.89 5.96
N GLN A 577 4.62 7.14 5.93
CA GLN A 577 5.36 8.16 5.18
C GLN A 577 6.76 8.34 5.78
N GLU A 578 7.75 8.57 4.91
CA GLU A 578 9.11 8.84 5.36
C GLU A 578 9.17 10.20 6.08
N SER A 579 9.81 10.22 7.24
CA SER A 579 10.17 11.48 7.89
C SER A 579 11.42 12.07 7.22
N HIS A 580 11.29 13.30 6.72
CA HIS A 580 12.37 14.11 6.17
C HIS A 580 12.83 15.22 7.14
N THR A 581 12.35 15.21 8.39
CA THR A 581 12.71 16.22 9.38
C THR A 581 14.19 16.09 9.74
N VAL A 582 14.95 17.14 9.46
CA VAL A 582 16.34 17.29 9.91
C VAL A 582 16.32 18.09 11.20
N GLN A 583 16.89 17.54 12.27
CA GLN A 583 16.96 18.23 13.56
C GLN A 583 17.89 19.45 13.46
N ASP A 584 17.46 20.59 13.99
CA ASP A 584 18.25 21.84 14.06
C ASP A 584 19.18 21.88 15.28
N ARG A 585 18.96 20.98 16.24
CA ARG A 585 19.77 20.79 17.45
C ARG A 585 20.58 19.51 17.35
N LEU A 586 21.78 19.55 17.92
CA LEU A 586 22.67 18.40 17.99
C LEU A 586 22.49 17.62 19.30
N LYS A 587 21.23 17.40 19.70
CA LYS A 587 20.89 16.79 20.99
C LYS A 587 19.81 15.72 20.78
N ASP A 588 19.96 14.60 21.46
CA ASP A 588 19.02 13.47 21.44
C ASP A 588 18.76 12.92 20.01
N ILE A 589 19.82 12.87 19.19
CA ILE A 589 19.78 12.34 17.83
C ILE A 589 19.61 10.82 17.89
N ASP A 590 18.54 10.31 17.28
CA ASP A 590 18.22 8.87 17.27
C ASP A 590 19.07 8.12 16.23
N LEU A 591 19.92 7.22 16.72
CA LEU A 591 20.80 6.33 15.97
C LEU A 591 20.57 4.88 16.39
N ALA A 592 19.31 4.51 16.71
CA ALA A 592 18.92 3.25 17.34
C ALA A 592 19.88 2.06 17.08
N PRO A 593 20.42 1.45 18.14
CA PRO A 593 19.97 1.52 19.53
C PRO A 593 20.64 2.66 20.32
N TYR A 594 21.37 3.55 19.64
CA TYR A 594 22.09 4.64 20.30
C TYR A 594 21.33 5.96 20.25
N THR A 595 21.56 6.82 21.23
CA THR A 595 21.17 8.24 21.21
C THR A 595 22.43 9.07 21.36
N LEU A 596 22.61 10.04 20.46
CA LEU A 596 23.79 10.91 20.40
C LEU A 596 23.44 12.36 20.71
N SER A 597 24.22 12.99 21.57
CA SER A 597 24.21 14.43 21.79
C SER A 597 25.62 15.00 21.68
N LEU A 598 25.77 16.14 21.01
CA LEU A 598 27.01 16.92 20.92
C LEU A 598 26.82 18.25 21.64
N GLY A 599 27.88 18.75 22.27
CA GLY A 599 27.92 20.06 22.92
C GLY A 599 29.34 20.61 22.97
N ASN A 600 29.51 21.82 23.50
CA ASN A 600 30.80 22.50 23.62
C ASN A 600 31.59 22.50 22.29
N ILE A 601 30.89 22.79 21.20
CA ILE A 601 31.46 22.71 19.86
C ILE A 601 32.26 23.99 19.60
N HIS A 602 33.53 23.85 19.18
CA HIS A 602 34.36 24.99 18.80
C HIS A 602 35.41 24.61 17.76
N THR A 603 35.81 25.60 16.95
CA THR A 603 36.80 25.44 15.88
C THR A 603 38.09 26.21 16.19
N LYS A 604 39.24 25.66 15.80
CA LYS A 604 40.55 26.33 15.83
C LYS A 604 41.20 26.21 14.46
N ILE A 605 41.79 27.29 13.98
CA ILE A 605 42.64 27.29 12.77
C ILE A 605 44.04 27.72 13.19
N ASP A 606 45.05 26.98 12.77
CA ASP A 606 46.46 27.34 12.93
C ASP A 606 47.29 26.93 11.70
N GLY A 607 48.62 27.06 11.77
CA GLY A 607 49.50 26.73 10.65
C GLY A 607 49.50 25.26 10.23
N ALA A 608 48.89 24.36 11.01
CA ALA A 608 48.71 22.96 10.67
C ALA A 608 47.33 22.66 10.03
N GLY A 609 46.38 23.58 10.11
CA GLY A 609 45.07 23.50 9.45
C GLY A 609 43.89 23.75 10.39
N LEU A 610 42.74 23.14 10.08
CA LEU A 610 41.49 23.28 10.83
C LEU A 610 41.33 22.13 11.83
N THR A 611 41.00 22.47 13.07
CA THR A 611 40.57 21.53 14.11
C THR A 611 39.16 21.87 14.58
N LEU A 612 38.26 20.89 14.54
CA LEU A 612 36.95 20.94 15.21
C LEU A 612 37.05 20.14 16.51
N LYS A 613 36.64 20.73 17.63
CA LYS A 613 36.50 20.03 18.91
C LYS A 613 35.07 20.06 19.40
N PHE A 614 34.64 19.01 20.06
CA PHE A 614 33.32 18.93 20.71
C PHE A 614 33.29 17.87 21.82
N ASP A 615 32.37 18.07 22.75
CA ASP A 615 31.96 17.07 23.72
C ASP A 615 30.83 16.23 23.11
N TYR A 616 30.74 14.96 23.53
CA TYR A 616 29.64 14.10 23.12
C TYR A 616 29.14 13.19 24.24
N GLU A 617 27.86 12.82 24.17
CA GLU A 617 27.24 11.77 24.96
C GLU A 617 26.62 10.73 24.03
N LEU A 618 27.03 9.47 24.19
CA LEU A 618 26.46 8.34 23.46
C LEU A 618 25.80 7.37 24.46
N ALA A 619 24.46 7.36 24.47
CA ALA A 619 23.68 6.42 25.26
C ALA A 619 23.23 5.23 24.40
N LYS A 620 22.99 4.07 25.01
CA LYS A 620 22.47 2.87 24.33
C LYS A 620 21.29 2.29 25.09
N ASP A 621 20.23 1.94 24.37
CA ASP A 621 19.14 1.13 24.90
C ASP A 621 19.57 -0.34 25.03
N MET A 622 19.64 -0.84 26.26
CA MET A 622 20.07 -2.20 26.58
C MET A 622 19.00 -3.26 26.31
N LEU A 623 17.73 -2.86 26.15
CA LEU A 623 16.63 -3.77 25.80
C LEU A 623 16.40 -3.86 24.29
N LEU A 624 17.17 -3.09 23.51
CA LEU A 624 17.06 -3.01 22.06
C LEU A 624 18.31 -3.59 21.40
N VAL A 625 18.12 -4.64 20.60
CA VAL A 625 19.16 -5.31 19.83
C VAL A 625 19.03 -4.91 18.36
N THR A 626 20.12 -4.63 17.67
CA THR A 626 20.08 -4.42 16.21
C THR A 626 21.44 -4.74 15.60
N ASN A 627 21.45 -4.95 14.29
CA ASN A 627 22.68 -5.14 13.54
C ASN A 627 23.21 -3.77 13.08
N MET A 628 24.45 -3.45 13.44
CA MET A 628 25.14 -2.20 13.08
C MET A 628 26.14 -2.39 11.92
N GLU A 629 26.23 -3.59 11.33
CA GLU A 629 27.08 -3.85 10.17
C GLU A 629 26.72 -2.88 9.04
N ASN A 630 27.77 -2.37 8.38
CA ASN A 630 27.70 -1.37 7.31
C ASN A 630 27.03 -0.03 7.69
N ARG A 631 26.70 0.19 8.97
CA ARG A 631 26.23 1.49 9.49
C ARG A 631 27.41 2.29 10.05
N LYS A 632 27.45 3.58 9.73
CA LYS A 632 28.42 4.53 10.29
C LYS A 632 27.74 5.85 10.65
N LEU A 633 28.26 6.52 11.66
CA LEU A 633 27.97 7.93 11.90
C LEU A 633 28.94 8.78 11.09
N ILE A 634 28.47 9.87 10.51
CA ILE A 634 29.33 10.84 9.83
C ILE A 634 29.08 12.21 10.43
N VAL A 635 30.16 12.82 10.92
CA VAL A 635 30.18 14.22 11.36
C VAL A 635 30.86 15.02 10.27
N GLU A 636 30.18 16.06 9.79
CA GLU A 636 30.66 16.87 8.68
C GLU A 636 30.50 18.35 8.99
N LEU A 637 31.59 19.09 8.88
CA LEU A 637 31.61 20.54 8.90
C LEU A 637 31.71 21.04 7.47
N GLU A 638 30.81 21.93 7.08
CA GLU A 638 30.82 22.62 5.79
C GLU A 638 30.65 24.12 6.01
N ASP A 639 31.58 24.94 5.51
CA ASP A 639 31.45 26.40 5.64
C ASP A 639 30.33 26.96 4.75
N ASP A 640 29.80 28.13 5.09
CA ASP A 640 28.70 28.76 4.35
C ASP A 640 29.02 29.06 2.88
N GLY A 641 30.30 29.24 2.54
CA GLY A 641 30.81 29.43 1.19
C GLY A 641 31.14 28.14 0.43
N GLY A 642 31.02 26.97 1.07
CA GLY A 642 31.26 25.65 0.46
C GLY A 642 32.70 25.37 0.02
N LYS A 643 33.68 26.10 0.55
CA LYS A 643 35.11 26.00 0.21
C LYS A 643 35.88 25.07 1.15
N VAL A 644 35.43 24.96 2.39
CA VAL A 644 36.04 24.16 3.45
C VAL A 644 35.05 23.09 3.87
N LYS A 645 35.50 21.84 3.77
CA LYS A 645 34.73 20.67 4.18
C LYS A 645 35.61 19.72 4.98
N LEU A 646 35.18 19.40 6.19
CA LEU A 646 35.84 18.42 7.07
C LEU A 646 34.82 17.33 7.41
N THR A 647 35.08 16.11 6.93
CA THR A 647 34.21 14.95 7.15
C THR A 647 34.98 13.88 7.92
N LYS A 648 34.35 13.32 8.97
CA LYS A 648 34.88 12.16 9.70
C LYS A 648 33.80 11.11 9.84
N GLU A 649 34.16 9.86 9.59
CA GLU A 649 33.29 8.71 9.81
C GLU A 649 33.65 8.03 11.13
N PHE A 650 32.63 7.60 11.87
CA PHE A 650 32.76 6.83 13.09
C PHE A 650 32.01 5.51 12.96
N ALA A 651 32.68 4.41 13.27
CA ALA A 651 32.03 3.12 13.44
C ALA A 651 31.33 3.04 14.80
N PHE A 652 30.23 2.29 14.85
CA PHE A 652 29.58 1.90 16.10
C PHE A 652 30.24 0.62 16.64
N GLU A 653 30.69 0.57 17.91
CA GLU A 653 31.33 -0.61 18.48
C GLU A 653 30.57 -1.22 19.69
N PRO A 654 30.93 -2.47 20.05
CA PRO A 654 31.58 -2.70 21.34
C PRO A 654 32.89 -3.52 21.21
N SER A 655 34.00 -3.09 21.82
CA SER A 655 35.15 -3.98 22.04
C SER A 655 34.95 -4.79 23.33
N THR A 656 34.87 -6.11 23.20
CA THR A 656 35.02 -7.03 24.33
C THR A 656 36.41 -6.88 24.95
N GLY A 657 36.45 -6.48 26.22
CA GLY A 657 37.63 -6.46 27.06
C GLY A 657 37.31 -5.90 28.43
N VAL A 658 36.86 -6.75 29.35
CA VAL A 658 36.87 -6.41 30.78
C VAL A 658 38.33 -6.19 31.16
N GLY A 659 38.72 -4.94 31.45
CA GLY A 659 40.00 -4.63 32.10
C GLY A 659 40.98 -3.70 31.39
N SER A 660 40.64 -3.01 30.29
CA SER A 660 41.51 -1.97 29.74
C SER A 660 41.19 -0.63 30.39
N GLN A 661 42.17 -0.01 31.05
CA GLN A 661 42.04 1.36 31.56
C GLN A 661 41.66 2.31 30.43
N ALA A 662 40.79 3.28 30.76
CA ALA A 662 40.40 4.38 29.90
C ALA A 662 41.62 5.25 29.57
N SER A 663 42.25 4.98 28.45
CA SER A 663 43.16 5.91 27.77
C SER A 663 43.26 5.50 26.31
N GLU A 664 43.14 6.51 25.45
CA GLU A 664 43.21 6.49 23.98
C GLU A 664 41.94 6.06 23.22
N VAL A 665 41.26 7.08 22.68
CA VAL A 665 40.29 6.98 21.59
C VAL A 665 41.00 6.34 20.40
N ALA A 666 40.63 5.11 20.04
CA ALA A 666 41.10 4.50 18.80
C ALA A 666 40.41 5.16 17.59
N GLY A 667 40.94 6.32 17.16
CA GLY A 667 40.89 6.95 15.83
C GLY A 667 39.55 7.24 15.14
N ASP A 668 38.64 6.26 15.08
CA ASP A 668 37.45 6.22 14.22
C ASP A 668 36.23 5.58 14.91
N LYS A 669 36.19 5.57 16.25
CA LYS A 669 35.11 4.93 17.05
C LYS A 669 34.59 5.86 18.14
N LEU A 670 33.27 5.83 18.36
CA LEU A 670 32.65 6.49 19.52
C LEU A 670 32.39 5.48 20.64
N LEU A 671 32.82 5.84 21.85
CA LEU A 671 32.60 5.07 23.07
C LEU A 671 31.30 5.48 23.77
N LEU A 672 30.66 4.55 24.49
CA LEU A 672 29.49 4.85 25.32
C LEU A 672 29.82 5.83 26.44
N GLY A 673 28.81 6.61 26.85
CA GLY A 673 28.90 7.58 27.93
C GLY A 673 29.28 8.99 27.46
N LYS A 674 29.78 9.80 28.40
CA LYS A 674 30.15 11.20 28.17
C LYS A 674 31.65 11.33 27.96
N HIS A 675 32.04 12.02 26.90
CA HIS A 675 33.43 12.25 26.53
C HIS A 675 33.61 13.71 26.14
N LYS A 676 34.80 14.25 26.40
CA LYS A 676 35.13 15.66 26.17
C LYS A 676 36.23 15.83 25.14
N ASP A 677 36.24 16.99 24.50
CA ASP A 677 37.33 17.45 23.64
C ASP A 677 37.69 16.46 22.50
N LEU A 678 36.70 15.78 21.90
CA LEU A 678 36.94 14.93 20.73
C LEU A 678 37.37 15.81 19.56
N GLU A 679 38.52 15.50 18.95
CA GLU A 679 39.11 16.32 17.89
C GLU A 679 38.94 15.71 16.49
N MET A 680 38.53 16.53 15.52
CA MET A 680 38.59 16.26 14.10
C MET A 680 39.53 17.27 13.44
N LYS A 681 40.47 16.81 12.60
CA LYS A 681 41.50 17.66 11.98
C LYS A 681 41.46 17.56 10.46
N LEU A 682 41.52 18.71 9.80
CA LEU A 682 41.81 18.85 8.37
C LEU A 682 43.19 19.48 8.23
N GLY A 683 44.17 18.70 7.78
CA GLY A 683 45.53 19.16 7.55
C GLY A 683 45.64 19.93 6.25
N ASP A 684 45.39 21.23 6.30
CA ASP A 684 45.50 22.14 5.16
C ASP A 684 46.11 23.46 5.63
N SER A 685 47.39 23.69 5.31
CA SER A 685 48.12 24.89 5.70
C SER A 685 47.67 26.16 4.97
N GLU A 686 46.93 26.03 3.85
CA GLU A 686 46.42 27.16 3.09
C GLU A 686 45.07 27.66 3.61
N ILE A 687 44.40 26.89 4.48
CA ILE A 687 43.10 27.25 5.07
C ILE A 687 43.13 28.60 5.80
N ILE A 688 44.29 29.00 6.32
CA ILE A 688 44.48 30.27 7.01
C ILE A 688 44.22 31.49 6.11
N TYR A 689 44.40 31.35 4.79
CA TYR A 689 44.10 32.40 3.81
C TYR A 689 42.61 32.50 3.46
N LEU A 690 41.84 31.47 3.79
CA LEU A 690 40.39 31.42 3.60
C LEU A 690 39.62 32.00 4.80
N VAL A 691 40.26 32.14 5.98
CA VAL A 691 39.65 32.61 7.24
C VAL A 691 38.87 33.92 7.09
N ARG A 692 39.36 34.87 6.30
CA ARG A 692 38.68 36.16 6.05
C ARG A 692 37.33 36.04 5.33
N PHE A 693 37.02 34.86 4.78
CA PHE A 693 35.76 34.57 4.10
C PHE A 693 34.86 33.62 4.92
N LEU A 694 35.34 33.14 6.07
CA LEU A 694 34.60 32.25 6.97
C LEU A 694 33.72 33.10 7.89
N SER A 695 32.40 32.98 7.75
CA SER A 695 31.41 33.71 8.57
C SER A 695 30.70 32.76 9.53
N GLY A 696 29.92 31.82 9.01
CA GLY A 696 29.45 30.64 9.73
C GLY A 696 29.83 29.33 9.03
N TYR A 697 29.48 28.22 9.68
CA TYR A 697 29.53 26.88 9.13
C TYR A 697 28.33 26.08 9.59
N LYS A 698 28.02 25.01 8.86
CA LYS A 698 27.04 24.00 9.25
C LYS A 698 27.75 22.77 9.76
N LEU A 699 27.31 22.28 10.91
CA LEU A 699 27.68 20.97 11.40
C LEU A 699 26.54 20.00 11.10
N HIS A 700 26.81 19.06 10.22
CA HIS A 700 25.91 18.03 9.77
C HIS A 700 26.22 16.69 10.43
N ILE A 701 25.17 16.02 10.87
CA ILE A 701 25.23 14.65 11.38
C ILE A 701 24.46 13.77 10.41
N TYR A 702 25.17 12.87 9.76
CA TYR A 702 24.59 11.86 8.89
C TYR A 702 24.69 10.48 9.51
N GLU A 703 23.73 9.64 9.19
CA GLU A 703 23.93 8.20 9.20
C GLU A 703 24.30 7.75 7.79
N SER A 704 25.27 6.84 7.69
CA SER A 704 25.59 6.13 6.46
C SER A 704 25.20 4.67 6.59
N PHE A 705 24.60 4.12 5.53
CA PHE A 705 24.36 2.70 5.37
C PHE A 705 24.79 2.27 3.96
N ASP A 706 25.62 1.23 3.85
CA ASP A 706 26.18 0.74 2.59
C ASP A 706 26.81 1.86 1.72
N GLY A 707 27.47 2.82 2.38
CA GLY A 707 28.12 3.98 1.76
C GLY A 707 27.19 5.11 1.30
N GLN A 708 25.87 4.97 1.48
CA GLN A 708 24.89 6.01 1.17
C GLN A 708 24.47 6.74 2.44
N LYS A 709 24.29 8.06 2.37
CA LYS A 709 24.09 8.92 3.54
C LYS A 709 22.64 9.40 3.66
N LYS A 710 22.17 9.56 4.90
CA LYS A 710 20.93 10.24 5.28
C LYS A 710 21.25 11.30 6.33
N LEU A 711 20.83 12.55 6.09
CA LEU A 711 21.03 13.66 7.02
C LEU A 711 20.04 13.55 8.18
N LEU A 712 20.54 13.59 9.41
CA LEU A 712 19.73 13.47 10.63
C LEU A 712 19.63 14.80 11.39
N ALA A 713 20.74 15.52 11.49
CA ALA A 713 20.78 16.82 12.16
C ALA A 713 21.71 17.79 11.44
N SER A 714 21.40 19.09 11.53
CA SER A 714 22.17 20.17 10.94
C SER A 714 22.05 21.42 11.80
N LYS A 715 23.16 21.91 12.35
CA LYS A 715 23.20 23.16 13.15
C LYS A 715 24.13 24.17 12.50
N HIS A 716 23.65 25.40 12.32
CA HIS A 716 24.49 26.52 11.89
C HIS A 716 25.20 27.13 13.11
N ILE A 717 26.50 27.38 12.98
CA ILE A 717 27.37 27.85 14.05
C ILE A 717 28.28 28.95 13.49
N GLN A 718 28.48 30.03 14.24
CA GLN A 718 29.46 31.06 13.88
C GLN A 718 30.88 30.56 14.16
N TRP A 719 31.81 30.93 13.29
CA TRP A 719 33.21 30.54 13.50
C TRP A 719 33.75 31.12 14.81
N PHE A 720 34.52 30.31 15.53
CA PHE A 720 35.21 30.67 16.78
C PHE A 720 34.29 31.00 17.98
N GLU A 721 32.98 30.77 17.86
CA GLU A 721 32.07 30.74 19.01
C GLU A 721 32.03 29.35 19.65
N THR A 722 31.80 29.30 20.96
CA THR A 722 31.51 28.05 21.66
C THR A 722 30.00 27.88 21.76
N VAL A 723 29.51 26.75 21.26
CA VAL A 723 28.08 26.45 21.28
C VAL A 723 27.80 25.30 22.23
N GLU A 724 26.91 25.55 23.19
CA GLU A 724 26.38 24.53 24.10
C GLU A 724 25.41 23.55 23.43
#